data_AF-A0A5C8JCF2-F1
#
_entry.id   AF-A0A5C8JCF2-F1
#
_cell.length_a   1.000
_cell.length_b   1.000
_cell.length_c   1.000
_cell.angle_alpha   90.00
_cell.angle_beta   90.00
_cell.angle_gamma   90.00
#
_symmetry.space_group_name_H-M   'P 1'
#
loop_
_entity.id
_entity.type
_entity.pdbx_description
1 polymer ?
#
loop_
_entity_poly.entity_id
_entity_poly.type
_entity_poly.pdbx_seq_one_letter_code
_entity_poly.pdbx_strand_id
1 'polypeptide(L)'
;MGARKVNDIRIAQATIAAVPLASSAWALWRRMPFGIGVKFQKGTLNETLVHIKALRYSCGARDSVNLMPEEMDRKEIMKPEHVNAADSRKVANSDMAALAIQRNKWMLQVSSVPNLLCGKDEMFPLTLELVRMIGNGEAVDLDAHPMLSSVESSRSWRQYSYVLRQMGLVQNRKGVLRLAPDGSELLVDESRSRLASLMADRIRLFAEVLGLLTREPLTVEEANAELVESYNLDWKSVNNTRLRMTWLEVLGMVEWLGGRKQSATPAGRELFATWEIVTPSALAIHDSAELVEIPEAPEEIATLLEQLGTTPGAQEARKTYNIWVPSPKEDPNKIENLRTCIEAAADQIEKDTLLRFIAERFGLKRSSVDSMLPFMRAAGLLQEVRRGVFSATPAARAWLESGSDIDFIRILHANMKFVGELVRAAKITVPRNDVYQEGIRYGLNKDKVRWLTAFMIESGLLVETSWSSVQATATGLRLIETLPLDEPNMPEIPTELDSAPALTPQVPSEPDEVSFIVESLLRTSVDPAANGGAPGTAFEGSIEKAFKHMGFRAQRISGSADTDILVQWYDSNGSLRTAIVDGKSTSSGRVSHNSVSDIAIDTHKEKRSAEYVAIIGPAFSGDTIKNMAQKKQWALITADELSQVVISSEALGLRPADVGILFEAPDGLSRLADLIDARQRELDILALVISRLRIESETEEAVSARDISLIERGSQLAPNIDELLETFKLFDRLESDIVRSIEDVPDPRYATYRIGDARSAVKRLRALAAAIERGL
;
A
#
# COMPACT_ATOMS: atom_id res chain seq x y z
N MET A 1 0.42 -18.13 -65.16
CA MET A 1 0.99 -19.36 -64.56
C MET A 1 0.82 -19.23 -63.05
N GLY A 2 0.26 -20.19 -62.31
CA GLY A 2 -0.43 -21.41 -62.72
C GLY A 2 -1.60 -21.69 -61.76
N ALA A 3 -2.63 -22.37 -62.25
CA ALA A 3 -3.82 -22.74 -61.48
C ALA A 3 -4.17 -24.21 -61.72
N ARG A 4 -4.67 -24.89 -60.67
CA ARG A 4 -5.57 -26.08 -60.63
C ARG A 4 -5.68 -26.49 -59.14
N LYS A 5 -6.84 -26.55 -58.46
CA LYS A 5 -8.24 -26.96 -58.78
C LYS A 5 -8.38 -28.49 -58.81
N VAL A 6 -9.58 -28.99 -58.42
CA VAL A 6 -10.11 -30.38 -58.57
C VAL A 6 -9.65 -31.34 -57.44
N ASN A 7 -10.45 -32.18 -56.75
CA ASN A 7 -11.93 -32.41 -56.63
C ASN A 7 -12.18 -33.33 -55.38
N ASP A 8 -13.21 -33.17 -54.53
CA ASP A 8 -14.64 -33.63 -54.64
C ASP A 8 -14.95 -35.00 -53.94
N ILE A 9 -16.18 -35.18 -53.40
CA ILE A 9 -16.98 -36.44 -53.36
C ILE A 9 -16.56 -37.56 -52.34
N ARG A 10 -17.42 -38.20 -51.51
CA ARG A 10 -18.91 -38.18 -51.32
C ARG A 10 -19.37 -38.91 -50.02
N ILE A 11 -20.55 -38.52 -49.50
CA ILE A 11 -21.67 -39.35 -48.91
C ILE A 11 -21.40 -40.19 -47.63
N ALA A 12 -22.33 -40.44 -46.70
CA ALA A 12 -23.59 -39.85 -46.18
C ALA A 12 -24.00 -40.73 -44.95
N GLN A 13 -25.15 -40.67 -44.23
CA GLN A 13 -26.42 -39.94 -44.34
C GLN A 13 -27.08 -39.98 -42.93
N ALA A 14 -27.45 -38.83 -42.34
CA ALA A 14 -28.84 -38.48 -41.96
C ALA A 14 -29.40 -39.15 -40.67
N THR A 15 -30.53 -38.75 -40.05
CA THR A 15 -31.74 -38.10 -40.60
C THR A 15 -32.63 -37.47 -39.50
N ILE A 16 -33.18 -36.24 -39.71
CA ILE A 16 -34.47 -35.68 -39.18
C ILE A 16 -34.66 -35.60 -37.64
N ALA A 17 -35.36 -34.66 -36.98
CA ALA A 17 -35.81 -33.25 -37.16
C ALA A 17 -36.31 -32.77 -35.74
N ALA A 18 -36.95 -31.62 -35.44
CA ALA A 18 -37.52 -30.53 -36.23
C ALA A 18 -37.53 -29.19 -35.41
N VAL A 19 -38.44 -28.27 -35.76
CA VAL A 19 -38.69 -26.89 -35.25
C VAL A 19 -40.26 -26.78 -35.19
N PRO A 20 -40.97 -26.03 -34.29
CA PRO A 20 -40.81 -24.58 -34.10
C PRO A 20 -41.12 -23.93 -32.72
N LEU A 21 -40.82 -22.63 -32.70
CA LEU A 21 -41.23 -21.57 -31.76
C LEU A 21 -42.74 -21.53 -31.44
N ALA A 22 -43.11 -21.09 -30.22
CA ALA A 22 -44.02 -19.95 -30.00
C ALA A 22 -44.27 -19.64 -28.49
N SER A 23 -44.22 -18.35 -28.16
CA SER A 23 -45.13 -17.58 -27.29
C SER A 23 -45.91 -18.26 -26.14
N SER A 24 -45.80 -17.72 -24.92
CA SER A 24 -46.91 -17.03 -24.21
C SER A 24 -46.49 -16.55 -22.82
N ALA A 25 -47.30 -15.66 -22.23
CA ALA A 25 -46.99 -14.95 -20.99
C ALA A 25 -48.00 -15.27 -19.88
N TRP A 26 -47.67 -14.80 -18.66
CA TRP A 26 -48.59 -14.53 -17.54
C TRP A 26 -49.11 -15.71 -16.67
N ALA A 27 -48.64 -15.68 -15.42
CA ALA A 27 -49.45 -15.42 -14.21
C ALA A 27 -49.86 -16.57 -13.25
N LEU A 28 -49.51 -16.36 -11.97
CA LEU A 28 -50.36 -16.47 -10.77
C LEU A 28 -50.82 -17.85 -10.25
N TRP A 29 -50.30 -18.28 -9.07
CA TRP A 29 -51.08 -18.37 -7.80
C TRP A 29 -50.25 -18.68 -6.54
N ARG A 30 -50.75 -18.27 -5.36
CA ARG A 30 -50.23 -18.57 -4.00
C ARG A 30 -51.31 -19.29 -3.17
N ARG A 31 -50.89 -20.23 -2.28
CA ARG A 31 -51.37 -20.56 -0.89
C ARG A 31 -51.14 -22.07 -0.59
N MET A 32 -50.39 -22.46 0.45
CA MET A 32 -50.71 -22.53 1.92
C MET A 32 -51.77 -23.60 2.28
N PRO A 33 -51.86 -24.14 3.52
CA PRO A 33 -51.15 -23.88 4.81
C PRO A 33 -50.38 -25.14 5.34
N PHE A 34 -49.73 -25.26 6.52
CA PHE A 34 -49.94 -24.84 7.93
C PHE A 34 -48.57 -24.60 8.62
N GLY A 35 -48.42 -23.95 9.78
CA GLY A 35 -49.41 -23.28 10.64
C GLY A 35 -49.35 -23.72 12.12
N ILE A 36 -48.49 -23.07 12.95
CA ILE A 36 -48.44 -22.91 14.43
C ILE A 36 -47.17 -22.02 14.64
N GLY A 37 -47.12 -20.88 15.33
CA GLY A 37 -47.86 -20.37 16.50
C GLY A 37 -46.95 -20.55 17.73
N VAL A 38 -46.35 -19.54 18.37
CA VAL A 38 -46.96 -18.39 19.08
C VAL A 38 -45.89 -17.29 19.33
N LYS A 39 -46.31 -16.02 19.53
CA LYS A 39 -45.47 -14.85 19.90
C LYS A 39 -45.45 -14.60 21.43
N PHE A 40 -44.50 -13.77 21.90
CA PHE A 40 -44.60 -12.62 22.85
C PHE A 40 -43.21 -12.44 23.52
N GLN A 41 -42.45 -11.34 23.37
CA GLN A 41 -42.57 -9.91 23.78
C GLN A 41 -42.05 -9.61 25.20
N LYS A 42 -41.32 -8.48 25.31
CA LYS A 42 -40.64 -7.84 26.47
C LYS A 42 -41.24 -8.10 27.88
N GLY A 43 -40.35 -8.27 28.88
CA GLY A 43 -40.69 -8.06 30.30
C GLY A 43 -39.57 -8.40 31.30
N THR A 44 -39.11 -7.41 32.05
CA THR A 44 -38.15 -7.45 33.19
C THR A 44 -38.60 -8.28 34.40
N LEU A 45 -37.65 -8.85 35.17
CA LEU A 45 -37.44 -8.59 36.62
C LEU A 45 -36.35 -9.48 37.28
N ASN A 46 -35.52 -8.86 38.13
CA ASN A 46 -34.71 -9.40 39.26
C ASN A 46 -33.72 -10.58 38.99
N GLU A 47 -32.56 -10.73 39.65
CA GLU A 47 -31.91 -10.07 40.81
C GLU A 47 -30.36 -10.32 40.70
N THR A 48 -29.40 -9.85 41.50
CA THR A 48 -29.34 -9.22 42.84
C THR A 48 -28.15 -8.23 42.97
N LEU A 49 -28.28 -7.22 43.85
CA LEU A 49 -27.27 -6.29 44.43
C LEU A 49 -26.06 -5.75 43.62
N VAL A 50 -26.07 -4.42 43.46
CA VAL A 50 -24.89 -3.54 43.36
C VAL A 50 -24.90 -2.56 44.54
N HIS A 51 -23.77 -2.37 45.24
CA HIS A 51 -23.22 -1.07 45.68
C HIS A 51 -21.93 -1.28 46.51
N ILE A 52 -20.75 -0.88 46.00
CA ILE A 52 -20.14 0.46 46.11
C ILE A 52 -19.82 0.86 47.57
N LYS A 53 -18.52 0.86 47.94
CA LYS A 53 -17.75 2.11 48.18
C LYS A 53 -16.24 1.89 48.30
N ALA A 54 -15.50 2.97 48.02
CA ALA A 54 -14.04 3.03 48.08
C ALA A 54 -13.51 3.49 49.46
N LEU A 55 -12.16 3.53 49.56
CA LEU A 55 -11.31 4.14 50.60
C LEU A 55 -11.19 3.39 51.94
N ARG A 56 -9.96 2.94 52.25
CA ARG A 56 -9.11 3.61 53.26
C ARG A 56 -7.65 3.15 53.27
N TYR A 57 -6.78 4.11 53.57
CA TYR A 57 -5.38 3.94 53.96
C TYR A 57 -5.27 3.65 55.47
N SER A 58 -4.08 3.16 55.89
CA SER A 58 -3.43 3.42 57.19
C SER A 58 -3.74 2.56 58.43
N CYS A 59 -2.64 1.99 58.96
CA CYS A 59 -2.32 1.64 60.37
C CYS A 59 -3.04 0.49 61.09
N GLY A 60 -2.22 -0.35 61.76
CA GLY A 60 -2.67 -1.31 62.77
C GLY A 60 -1.71 -2.49 62.97
N ALA A 61 -0.56 -2.27 63.61
CA ALA A 61 0.37 -3.37 63.94
C ALA A 61 -0.17 -4.28 65.05
N ARG A 62 0.27 -5.55 65.07
CA ARG A 62 0.82 -6.26 66.24
C ARG A 62 1.35 -7.65 65.90
N ASP A 63 2.59 -7.88 66.33
CA ASP A 63 3.09 -9.07 67.05
C ASP A 63 2.81 -10.47 66.47
N SER A 64 3.75 -11.40 66.24
CA SER A 64 5.22 -11.54 66.33
C SER A 64 5.47 -13.01 66.70
N VAL A 65 6.15 -13.79 65.86
CA VAL A 65 6.93 -14.96 66.29
C VAL A 65 8.17 -15.06 65.41
N ASN A 66 9.34 -14.91 66.01
CA ASN A 66 10.63 -15.19 65.37
C ASN A 66 10.81 -16.70 65.20
N LEU A 67 11.35 -17.14 64.07
CA LEU A 67 12.21 -18.33 63.99
C LEU A 67 13.21 -18.21 62.82
N MET A 68 14.42 -17.82 63.17
CA MET A 68 15.69 -17.92 62.44
C MET A 68 16.79 -18.07 63.53
N PRO A 69 18.03 -18.48 63.24
CA PRO A 69 18.64 -18.68 61.91
C PRO A 69 19.32 -20.07 61.74
N GLU A 70 19.91 -20.30 60.56
CA GLU A 70 21.24 -20.93 60.50
C GLU A 70 22.02 -20.36 59.29
N GLU A 71 23.34 -20.28 59.41
CA GLU A 71 24.21 -19.39 58.63
C GLU A 71 25.03 -20.10 57.53
N MET A 72 25.74 -19.29 56.72
CA MET A 72 26.79 -19.58 55.71
C MET A 72 26.36 -19.22 54.27
N ASP A 73 27.16 -18.53 53.45
CA ASP A 73 28.53 -18.00 53.63
C ASP A 73 28.65 -16.63 52.93
N ARG A 74 29.42 -15.69 53.51
CA ARG A 74 29.74 -14.40 52.88
C ARG A 74 31.13 -14.47 52.27
N LYS A 75 31.21 -14.62 50.95
CA LYS A 75 32.42 -14.28 50.20
C LYS A 75 32.26 -12.94 49.49
N GLU A 76 33.28 -12.11 49.67
CA GLU A 76 33.42 -10.81 49.04
C GLU A 76 33.44 -10.95 47.52
N ILE A 77 32.69 -10.10 46.82
CA ILE A 77 32.89 -9.86 45.40
C ILE A 77 33.41 -8.43 45.26
N MET A 78 34.57 -8.33 44.60
CA MET A 78 35.34 -7.10 44.45
C MET A 78 34.51 -5.98 43.80
N LYS A 79 34.80 -4.74 44.20
CA LYS A 79 34.47 -3.57 43.37
C LYS A 79 35.21 -3.72 42.03
N PRO A 80 34.56 -3.52 40.87
CA PRO A 80 35.29 -3.46 39.62
C PRO A 80 36.13 -2.18 39.58
N GLU A 81 37.45 -2.36 39.49
CA GLU A 81 38.36 -1.30 39.09
C GLU A 81 38.10 -0.89 37.63
N HIS A 82 38.66 0.25 37.23
CA HIS A 82 38.43 0.89 35.93
C HIS A 82 38.45 -0.07 34.72
N VAL A 83 37.30 -0.23 34.07
CA VAL A 83 37.23 -0.74 32.70
C VAL A 83 37.78 0.35 31.77
N ASN A 84 38.83 0.02 31.02
CA ASN A 84 39.43 0.93 30.05
C ASN A 84 38.44 1.25 28.91
N ALA A 85 38.46 2.49 28.41
CA ALA A 85 37.59 2.95 27.32
C ALA A 85 37.77 2.22 25.96
N ALA A 86 38.73 1.29 25.88
CA ALA A 86 38.94 0.41 24.73
C ALA A 86 38.01 -0.83 24.75
N ASP A 87 37.59 -1.32 25.93
CA ASP A 87 36.70 -2.49 26.02
C ASP A 87 35.23 -2.12 25.81
N SER A 88 34.79 -0.95 26.28
CA SER A 88 33.41 -0.47 26.07
C SER A 88 33.05 -0.31 24.59
N ARG A 89 34.01 0.08 23.74
CA ARG A 89 33.81 0.17 22.28
C ARG A 89 33.64 -1.19 21.60
N LYS A 90 34.26 -2.26 22.12
CA LYS A 90 34.07 -3.62 21.58
C LYS A 90 32.68 -4.15 21.90
N VAL A 91 32.17 -3.87 23.11
CA VAL A 91 30.82 -4.29 23.55
C VAL A 91 29.73 -3.62 22.70
N ALA A 92 29.83 -2.31 22.46
CA ALA A 92 28.86 -1.59 21.63
C ALA A 92 28.79 -2.13 20.18
N ASN A 93 29.94 -2.51 19.60
CA ASN A 93 29.99 -3.07 18.24
C ASN A 93 29.45 -4.51 18.19
N SER A 94 29.70 -5.33 19.23
CA SER A 94 29.12 -6.68 19.31
C SER A 94 27.60 -6.65 19.47
N ASP A 95 27.05 -5.68 20.23
CA ASP A 95 25.60 -5.55 20.41
C ASP A 95 24.91 -5.12 19.11
N MET A 96 25.48 -4.18 18.36
CA MET A 96 24.95 -3.81 17.04
C MET A 96 25.03 -4.95 16.02
N ALA A 97 26.12 -5.72 16.01
CA ALA A 97 26.24 -6.91 15.17
C ALA A 97 25.22 -7.99 15.57
N ALA A 98 24.99 -8.22 16.87
CA ALA A 98 23.98 -9.15 17.36
C ALA A 98 22.55 -8.73 16.99
N LEU A 99 22.22 -7.43 17.08
CA LEU A 99 20.94 -6.90 16.63
C LEU A 99 20.80 -6.99 15.09
N ALA A 100 21.88 -6.84 14.32
CA ALA A 100 21.87 -7.05 12.87
C ALA A 100 21.62 -8.53 12.50
N ILE A 101 22.21 -9.48 13.23
CA ILE A 101 21.93 -10.92 13.07
C ILE A 101 20.45 -11.20 13.38
N GLN A 102 19.90 -10.65 14.47
CA GLN A 102 18.48 -10.79 14.80
C GLN A 102 17.55 -10.17 13.74
N ARG A 103 17.89 -8.99 13.19
CA ARG A 103 17.16 -8.37 12.06
C ARG A 103 17.20 -9.25 10.81
N ASN A 104 18.36 -9.81 10.47
CA ASN A 104 18.49 -10.74 9.35
C ASN A 104 17.66 -12.02 9.57
N LYS A 105 17.66 -12.59 10.78
CA LYS A 105 16.80 -13.73 11.14
C LYS A 105 15.32 -13.38 10.98
N TRP A 106 14.88 -12.24 11.51
CA TRP A 106 13.51 -11.74 11.34
C TRP A 106 13.10 -11.59 9.87
N MET A 107 14.00 -11.09 9.02
CA MET A 107 13.74 -10.92 7.59
C MET A 107 13.68 -12.24 6.81
N LEU A 108 14.43 -13.26 7.23
CA LEU A 108 14.40 -14.60 6.63
C LEU A 108 13.20 -15.45 7.13
N GLN A 109 12.64 -15.13 8.29
CA GLN A 109 11.47 -15.80 8.84
C GLN A 109 10.15 -15.32 8.21
N VAL A 110 9.21 -16.26 7.98
CA VAL A 110 7.84 -15.95 7.52
C VAL A 110 6.92 -15.53 8.68
N SER A 111 6.03 -14.57 8.44
CA SER A 111 5.08 -14.09 9.45
C SER A 111 3.95 -15.07 9.77
N SER A 112 3.56 -15.90 8.81
CA SER A 112 2.43 -16.84 8.90
C SER A 112 2.88 -18.21 9.35
N VAL A 113 2.20 -18.76 10.36
CA VAL A 113 2.45 -20.11 10.87
C VAL A 113 1.63 -21.10 10.02
N PRO A 114 2.19 -22.26 9.64
CA PRO A 114 1.50 -23.26 8.84
C PRO A 114 0.19 -23.73 9.50
N ASN A 115 -0.87 -23.80 8.70
CA ASN A 115 -2.15 -24.39 9.12
C ASN A 115 -2.52 -25.54 8.19
N LEU A 116 -2.36 -26.78 8.68
CA LEU A 116 -2.74 -27.99 7.95
C LEU A 116 -4.27 -28.14 7.83
N LEU A 117 -5.04 -27.43 8.66
CA LEU A 117 -6.51 -27.50 8.79
C LEU A 117 -7.00 -28.96 9.01
N CYS A 118 -6.32 -29.65 9.92
CA CYS A 118 -6.63 -30.96 10.47
C CYS A 118 -6.77 -30.86 12.00
N GLY A 119 -7.10 -31.97 12.68
CA GLY A 119 -7.08 -32.04 14.14
C GLY A 119 -5.66 -31.91 14.72
N LYS A 120 -5.54 -31.46 15.98
CA LYS A 120 -4.23 -31.28 16.64
C LYS A 120 -3.38 -32.55 16.62
N ASP A 121 -3.99 -33.68 16.96
CA ASP A 121 -3.32 -34.97 17.05
C ASP A 121 -2.82 -35.48 15.68
N GLU A 122 -3.42 -35.00 14.59
CA GLU A 122 -3.07 -35.33 13.21
C GLU A 122 -1.91 -34.47 12.68
N MET A 123 -1.72 -33.25 13.19
CA MET A 123 -0.80 -32.24 12.63
C MET A 123 0.66 -32.74 12.47
N PHE A 124 1.20 -33.41 13.49
CA PHE A 124 2.57 -33.93 13.45
C PHE A 124 2.70 -35.21 12.58
N PRO A 125 1.88 -36.27 12.77
CA PRO A 125 1.86 -37.43 11.87
C PRO A 125 1.68 -37.07 10.39
N LEU A 126 0.74 -36.16 10.08
CA LEU A 126 0.47 -35.68 8.73
C LEU A 126 1.69 -34.98 8.11
N THR A 127 2.41 -34.17 8.89
CA THR A 127 3.64 -33.51 8.41
C THR A 127 4.69 -34.54 7.99
N LEU A 128 4.94 -35.56 8.83
CA LEU A 128 5.89 -36.62 8.50
C LEU A 128 5.43 -37.48 7.32
N GLU A 129 4.16 -37.86 7.25
CA GLU A 129 3.61 -38.64 6.13
C GLU A 129 3.78 -37.92 4.79
N LEU A 130 3.40 -36.63 4.72
CA LEU A 130 3.58 -35.81 3.53
C LEU A 130 5.05 -35.65 3.12
N VAL A 131 5.96 -35.42 4.08
CA VAL A 131 7.40 -35.27 3.82
C VAL A 131 7.99 -36.58 3.29
N ARG A 132 7.62 -37.74 3.88
CA ARG A 132 8.06 -39.06 3.38
C ARG A 132 7.59 -39.31 1.94
N MET A 133 6.32 -39.11 1.63
CA MET A 133 5.77 -39.29 0.28
C MET A 133 6.44 -38.35 -0.75
N ILE A 134 6.75 -37.11 -0.37
CA ILE A 134 7.51 -36.18 -1.22
C ILE A 134 8.96 -36.64 -1.40
N GLY A 135 9.57 -37.22 -0.36
CA GLY A 135 10.90 -37.86 -0.40
C GLY A 135 10.97 -39.07 -1.33
N ASN A 136 9.94 -39.92 -1.30
CA ASN A 136 9.72 -41.04 -2.23
C ASN A 136 9.46 -40.56 -3.68
N GLY A 137 9.20 -39.27 -3.87
CA GLY A 137 8.99 -38.65 -5.17
C GLY A 137 7.56 -38.71 -5.71
N GLU A 138 6.58 -39.05 -4.86
CA GLU A 138 5.17 -39.29 -5.24
C GLU A 138 4.42 -38.00 -5.68
N ALA A 139 4.89 -36.83 -5.24
CA ALA A 139 4.29 -35.53 -5.51
C ALA A 139 4.71 -34.92 -6.87
N VAL A 140 4.42 -35.64 -7.97
CA VAL A 140 4.73 -35.22 -9.35
C VAL A 140 3.64 -34.39 -10.04
N ASP A 141 2.40 -34.52 -9.58
CA ASP A 141 1.25 -33.72 -10.01
C ASP A 141 0.77 -32.91 -8.80
N LEU A 142 0.67 -31.58 -8.94
CA LEU A 142 0.27 -30.70 -7.85
C LEU A 142 -1.24 -30.76 -7.58
N ASP A 143 -2.05 -31.13 -8.55
CA ASP A 143 -3.51 -31.12 -8.42
C ASP A 143 -4.05 -32.50 -7.99
N ALA A 144 -3.24 -33.55 -8.12
CA ALA A 144 -3.44 -34.84 -7.48
C ALA A 144 -3.48 -34.73 -5.95
N HIS A 145 -4.26 -35.62 -5.33
CA HIS A 145 -4.44 -35.72 -3.88
C HIS A 145 -3.72 -36.97 -3.36
N PRO A 146 -2.87 -36.89 -2.32
CA PRO A 146 -2.21 -38.05 -1.75
C PRO A 146 -3.21 -38.97 -1.03
N MET A 147 -2.89 -40.26 -1.00
CA MET A 147 -3.54 -41.22 -0.11
C MET A 147 -2.85 -41.13 1.25
N LEU A 148 -3.52 -40.51 2.22
CA LEU A 148 -3.00 -40.27 3.56
C LEU A 148 -3.70 -41.20 4.56
N SER A 149 -2.93 -41.75 5.49
CA SER A 149 -3.43 -42.54 6.62
C SER A 149 -3.71 -41.69 7.86
N SER A 150 -3.18 -40.47 7.91
CA SER A 150 -3.26 -39.55 9.06
C SER A 150 -4.48 -38.62 9.09
N VAL A 151 -5.32 -38.59 8.03
CA VAL A 151 -6.51 -37.71 7.94
C VAL A 151 -7.65 -38.35 7.15
N GLU A 152 -8.91 -38.03 7.51
CA GLU A 152 -10.11 -38.53 6.81
C GLU A 152 -10.30 -37.95 5.40
N SER A 153 -9.78 -36.75 5.13
CA SER A 153 -9.86 -36.11 3.81
C SER A 153 -8.51 -35.48 3.44
N SER A 154 -7.93 -35.94 2.34
CA SER A 154 -6.70 -35.37 1.80
C SER A 154 -6.99 -34.15 0.90
N ARG A 155 -5.93 -33.37 0.67
CA ARG A 155 -5.92 -32.15 -0.14
C ARG A 155 -4.96 -32.28 -1.31
N SER A 156 -5.04 -31.41 -2.31
CA SER A 156 -4.08 -31.47 -3.40
C SER A 156 -2.65 -31.20 -2.91
N TRP A 157 -1.66 -31.79 -3.58
CA TRP A 157 -0.25 -31.52 -3.32
C TRP A 157 0.09 -30.02 -3.38
N ARG A 158 -0.59 -29.24 -4.23
CA ARG A 158 -0.52 -27.78 -4.33
C ARG A 158 -0.85 -27.13 -2.98
N GLN A 159 -1.97 -27.54 -2.37
CA GLN A 159 -2.45 -27.00 -1.10
C GLN A 159 -1.49 -27.33 0.05
N TYR A 160 -1.03 -28.58 0.16
CA TYR A 160 0.00 -28.95 1.15
C TYR A 160 1.33 -28.24 0.90
N SER A 161 1.69 -27.94 -0.35
CA SER A 161 2.95 -27.26 -0.67
C SER A 161 3.06 -25.85 -0.09
N TYR A 162 1.94 -25.13 0.10
CA TYR A 162 1.97 -23.81 0.74
C TYR A 162 2.35 -23.92 2.22
N VAL A 163 1.83 -24.94 2.91
CA VAL A 163 2.06 -25.19 4.33
C VAL A 163 3.47 -25.71 4.58
N LEU A 164 3.91 -26.72 3.81
CA LEU A 164 5.24 -27.33 3.96
C LEU A 164 6.39 -26.40 3.53
N ARG A 165 6.15 -25.45 2.61
CA ARG A 165 7.14 -24.42 2.26
C ARG A 165 7.37 -23.41 3.39
N GLN A 166 6.33 -23.05 4.16
CA GLN A 166 6.47 -22.16 5.33
C GLN A 166 7.34 -22.78 6.43
N MET A 167 7.34 -24.11 6.55
CA MET A 167 8.25 -24.88 7.42
C MET A 167 9.65 -25.08 6.83
N GLY A 168 9.92 -24.60 5.60
CA GLY A 168 11.19 -24.85 4.90
C GLY A 168 11.41 -26.27 4.37
N LEU A 169 10.44 -27.18 4.52
CA LEU A 169 10.65 -28.63 4.29
C LEU A 169 10.69 -29.04 2.82
N VAL A 170 10.03 -28.28 1.93
CA VAL A 170 9.86 -28.64 0.52
C VAL A 170 10.11 -27.47 -0.43
N GLN A 171 10.42 -27.81 -1.67
CA GLN A 171 10.63 -26.88 -2.79
C GLN A 171 9.89 -27.39 -4.02
N ASN A 172 9.37 -26.48 -4.85
CA ASN A 172 8.80 -26.82 -6.15
C ASN A 172 9.87 -26.64 -7.23
N ARG A 173 10.10 -27.67 -8.05
CA ARG A 173 10.97 -27.61 -9.22
C ARG A 173 10.18 -28.06 -10.45
N LYS A 174 9.83 -27.11 -11.32
CA LYS A 174 9.12 -27.35 -12.59
C LYS A 174 7.79 -28.12 -12.44
N GLY A 175 7.00 -27.79 -11.42
CA GLY A 175 5.71 -28.43 -11.16
C GLY A 175 5.78 -29.68 -10.28
N VAL A 176 6.97 -30.13 -9.87
CA VAL A 176 7.15 -31.29 -9.00
C VAL A 176 7.60 -30.84 -7.61
N LEU A 177 7.02 -31.40 -6.54
CA LEU A 177 7.52 -31.17 -5.19
C LEU A 177 8.71 -32.10 -4.90
N ARG A 178 9.71 -31.53 -4.23
CA ARG A 178 10.91 -32.22 -3.74
C ARG A 178 11.22 -31.70 -2.35
N LEU A 179 11.91 -32.52 -1.56
CA LEU A 179 12.44 -32.06 -0.28
C LEU A 179 13.45 -30.93 -0.46
N ALA A 180 13.43 -30.00 0.49
CA ALA A 180 14.54 -29.09 0.75
C ALA A 180 15.60 -29.80 1.64
N PRO A 181 16.76 -29.18 1.92
CA PRO A 181 17.73 -29.72 2.88
C PRO A 181 17.08 -30.00 4.25
N ASP A 182 16.41 -29.00 4.83
CA ASP A 182 15.68 -29.07 6.10
C ASP A 182 14.68 -30.24 6.16
N GLY A 183 13.92 -30.47 5.08
CA GLY A 183 12.97 -31.58 5.00
C GLY A 183 13.61 -32.96 4.79
N SER A 184 14.83 -32.99 4.24
CA SER A 184 15.62 -34.23 4.15
C SER A 184 16.21 -34.58 5.51
N GLU A 185 16.65 -33.58 6.27
CA GLU A 185 17.14 -33.74 7.65
C GLU A 185 16.02 -34.15 8.61
N LEU A 186 14.79 -33.65 8.43
CA LEU A 186 13.62 -34.10 9.21
C LEU A 186 13.30 -35.59 9.00
N LEU A 187 13.66 -36.20 7.85
CA LEU A 187 13.52 -37.64 7.65
C LEU A 187 14.68 -38.46 8.26
N VAL A 188 15.78 -37.81 8.65
CA VAL A 188 16.88 -38.45 9.40
C VAL A 188 16.60 -38.40 10.90
N ASP A 189 16.04 -37.29 11.38
CA ASP A 189 15.57 -37.09 12.75
C ASP A 189 14.10 -36.68 12.76
N GLU A 190 13.21 -37.68 12.78
CA GLU A 190 11.75 -37.49 12.81
C GLU A 190 11.22 -37.10 14.22
N SER A 191 12.04 -36.46 15.06
CA SER A 191 11.62 -36.00 16.38
C SER A 191 10.77 -34.72 16.33
N ARG A 192 9.89 -34.55 17.32
CA ARG A 192 9.13 -33.30 17.51
C ARG A 192 10.06 -32.11 17.76
N SER A 193 11.18 -32.32 18.46
CA SER A 193 12.25 -31.35 18.69
C SER A 193 12.92 -30.86 17.40
N ARG A 194 13.13 -31.76 16.43
CA ARG A 194 13.68 -31.37 15.11
C ARG A 194 12.72 -30.44 14.38
N LEU A 195 11.45 -30.83 14.24
CA LEU A 195 10.45 -29.99 13.58
C LEU A 195 10.22 -28.66 14.33
N ALA A 196 10.22 -28.67 15.67
CA ALA A 196 10.12 -27.45 16.47
C ALA A 196 11.26 -26.46 16.17
N SER A 197 12.50 -26.95 16.03
CA SER A 197 13.67 -26.13 15.73
C SER A 197 13.62 -25.57 14.29
N LEU A 198 13.23 -26.40 13.31
CA LEU A 198 13.01 -25.95 11.94
C LEU A 198 11.91 -24.87 11.87
N MET A 199 10.85 -25.01 12.67
CA MET A 199 9.79 -24.00 12.77
C MET A 199 10.28 -22.71 13.46
N ALA A 200 11.10 -22.80 14.52
CA ALA A 200 11.70 -21.65 15.19
C ALA A 200 12.60 -20.81 14.27
N ASP A 201 13.43 -21.46 13.45
CA ASP A 201 14.31 -20.75 12.52
C ASP A 201 13.58 -20.16 11.30
N ARG A 202 12.41 -20.70 10.94
CA ARG A 202 11.66 -20.30 9.74
C ARG A 202 10.47 -19.39 10.01
N ILE A 203 9.92 -19.33 11.22
CA ILE A 203 8.64 -18.65 11.51
C ILE A 203 8.80 -17.60 12.61
N ARG A 204 8.41 -16.36 12.30
CA ARG A 204 8.50 -15.21 13.23
C ARG A 204 7.70 -15.48 14.50
N LEU A 205 8.22 -15.09 15.66
CA LEU A 205 7.55 -15.18 16.95
C LEU A 205 7.23 -16.61 17.41
N PHE A 206 7.81 -17.64 16.76
CA PHE A 206 7.63 -19.04 17.17
C PHE A 206 8.54 -19.40 18.34
N ALA A 207 9.82 -19.00 18.27
CA ALA A 207 10.75 -19.13 19.39
C ALA A 207 10.37 -18.20 20.54
N GLU A 208 10.00 -16.97 20.21
CA GLU A 208 9.74 -15.89 21.14
C GLU A 208 8.53 -16.20 22.04
N VAL A 209 7.46 -16.80 21.50
CA VAL A 209 6.31 -17.21 22.32
C VAL A 209 6.64 -18.39 23.25
N LEU A 210 7.55 -19.30 22.87
CA LEU A 210 8.06 -20.32 23.80
C LEU A 210 8.92 -19.68 24.90
N GLY A 211 9.66 -18.62 24.59
CA GLY A 211 10.39 -17.80 25.55
C GLY A 211 9.49 -17.15 26.60
N LEU A 212 8.34 -16.60 26.18
CA LEU A 212 7.33 -16.09 27.12
C LEU A 212 6.81 -17.20 28.05
N LEU A 213 6.44 -18.36 27.49
CA LEU A 213 5.90 -19.50 28.25
C LEU A 213 6.95 -20.20 29.13
N THR A 214 8.24 -19.94 28.88
CA THR A 214 9.38 -20.33 29.72
C THR A 214 9.49 -19.42 30.95
N ARG A 215 9.22 -18.12 30.81
CA ARG A 215 9.24 -17.15 31.92
C ARG A 215 8.09 -17.40 32.89
N GLU A 216 6.86 -17.52 32.40
CA GLU A 216 5.68 -17.77 33.25
C GLU A 216 4.52 -18.44 32.49
N PRO A 217 3.51 -18.99 33.19
CA PRO A 217 2.34 -19.57 32.53
C PRO A 217 1.35 -18.51 32.01
N LEU A 218 1.09 -18.53 30.70
CA LEU A 218 0.24 -17.55 30.01
C LEU A 218 -0.93 -18.22 29.26
N THR A 219 -2.07 -17.55 29.24
CA THR A 219 -3.16 -17.82 28.30
C THR A 219 -2.76 -17.35 26.90
N VAL A 220 -3.48 -17.81 25.87
CA VAL A 220 -3.31 -17.34 24.48
C VAL A 220 -3.53 -15.83 24.37
N GLU A 221 -4.46 -15.31 25.16
CA GLU A 221 -4.83 -13.90 25.18
C GLU A 221 -3.76 -13.02 25.85
N GLU A 222 -3.19 -13.45 26.99
CA GLU A 222 -2.06 -12.76 27.65
C GLU A 222 -0.79 -12.80 26.78
N ALA A 223 -0.42 -13.97 26.25
CA ALA A 223 0.75 -14.10 25.37
C ALA A 223 0.60 -13.26 24.08
N ASN A 224 -0.64 -13.09 23.58
CA ASN A 224 -0.88 -12.22 22.43
C ASN A 224 -0.70 -10.74 22.78
N ALA A 225 -1.12 -10.31 23.97
CA ALA A 225 -0.95 -8.92 24.40
C ALA A 225 0.54 -8.56 24.51
N GLU A 226 1.33 -9.38 25.22
CA GLU A 226 2.78 -9.22 25.38
C GLU A 226 3.50 -9.14 24.01
N LEU A 227 3.13 -10.02 23.06
CA LEU A 227 3.71 -10.00 21.70
C LEU A 227 3.28 -8.77 20.89
N VAL A 228 2.01 -8.36 20.96
CA VAL A 228 1.49 -7.18 20.23
C VAL A 228 2.15 -5.90 20.73
N GLU A 229 2.28 -5.75 22.05
CA GLU A 229 2.93 -4.61 22.68
C GLU A 229 4.44 -4.61 22.41
N SER A 230 5.14 -5.71 22.71
CA SER A 230 6.60 -5.77 22.61
C SER A 230 7.13 -5.70 21.18
N TYR A 231 6.39 -6.20 20.18
CA TYR A 231 6.82 -6.24 18.78
C TYR A 231 6.00 -5.31 17.87
N ASN A 232 5.17 -4.43 18.43
CA ASN A 232 4.35 -3.43 17.73
C ASN A 232 3.52 -4.02 16.55
N LEU A 233 2.73 -5.07 16.83
CA LEU A 233 2.04 -5.87 15.81
C LEU A 233 0.60 -5.39 15.55
N ASP A 234 0.17 -5.34 14.28
CA ASP A 234 -1.21 -4.95 13.89
C ASP A 234 -2.27 -6.06 14.08
N TRP A 235 -1.98 -7.10 14.87
CA TRP A 235 -2.79 -8.31 14.98
C TRP A 235 -4.14 -8.09 15.67
N LYS A 236 -5.17 -7.82 14.85
CA LYS A 236 -6.58 -7.66 15.28
C LYS A 236 -7.24 -8.92 15.89
N SER A 237 -6.56 -10.06 15.92
CA SER A 237 -7.07 -11.28 16.55
C SER A 237 -5.95 -12.17 17.08
N VAL A 238 -6.23 -12.88 18.17
CA VAL A 238 -5.28 -13.78 18.84
C VAL A 238 -4.96 -15.08 18.06
N ASN A 239 -5.53 -15.27 16.86
CA ASN A 239 -5.37 -16.50 16.09
C ASN A 239 -3.90 -16.77 15.68
N ASN A 240 -3.12 -15.71 15.42
CA ASN A 240 -1.70 -15.82 15.11
C ASN A 240 -0.89 -16.40 16.28
N THR A 241 -1.17 -15.96 17.50
CA THR A 241 -0.55 -16.48 18.74
C THR A 241 -1.07 -17.88 19.04
N ARG A 242 -2.39 -18.10 18.91
CA ARG A 242 -3.05 -19.40 19.15
C ARG A 242 -2.45 -20.52 18.32
N LEU A 243 -2.16 -20.27 17.04
CA LEU A 243 -1.62 -21.30 16.15
C LEU A 243 -0.15 -21.64 16.48
N ARG A 244 0.66 -20.66 16.92
CA ARG A 244 2.03 -20.90 17.44
C ARG A 244 2.00 -21.79 18.68
N MET A 245 1.19 -21.41 19.66
CA MET A 245 1.00 -22.17 20.90
C MET A 245 0.44 -23.58 20.65
N THR A 246 -0.49 -23.72 19.68
CA THR A 246 -1.02 -25.04 19.27
C THR A 246 0.06 -25.93 18.66
N TRP A 247 0.97 -25.38 17.84
CA TRP A 247 2.09 -26.15 17.31
C TRP A 247 3.09 -26.54 18.42
N LEU A 248 3.44 -25.63 19.32
CA LEU A 248 4.29 -25.94 20.46
C LEU A 248 3.70 -27.04 21.35
N GLU A 249 2.38 -27.05 21.53
CA GLU A 249 1.62 -28.09 22.26
C GLU A 249 1.70 -29.45 21.54
N VAL A 250 1.41 -29.50 20.24
CA VAL A 250 1.51 -30.71 19.38
C VAL A 250 2.95 -31.28 19.37
N LEU A 251 3.94 -30.39 19.43
CA LEU A 251 5.36 -30.74 19.48
C LEU A 251 5.87 -31.05 20.90
N GLY A 252 5.02 -30.95 21.94
CA GLY A 252 5.38 -31.28 23.33
C GLY A 252 6.30 -30.27 24.02
N MET A 253 6.44 -29.07 23.44
CA MET A 253 7.27 -27.98 23.99
C MET A 253 6.54 -27.21 25.10
N VAL A 254 5.20 -27.27 25.14
CA VAL A 254 4.37 -26.64 26.18
C VAL A 254 3.30 -27.61 26.70
N GLU A 255 2.90 -27.41 27.94
CA GLU A 255 1.85 -28.17 28.62
C GLU A 255 0.76 -27.24 29.18
N TRP A 256 -0.46 -27.76 29.36
CA TRP A 256 -1.58 -27.01 29.95
C TRP A 256 -1.51 -27.03 31.47
N LEU A 257 -1.63 -25.84 32.06
CA LEU A 257 -1.87 -25.63 33.48
C LEU A 257 -3.32 -25.16 33.71
N GLY A 258 -3.72 -25.10 34.98
CA GLY A 258 -5.04 -24.61 35.39
C GLY A 258 -5.34 -23.20 34.86
N GLY A 259 -6.63 -22.90 34.65
CA GLY A 259 -7.06 -21.55 34.22
C GLY A 259 -6.79 -21.22 32.74
N ARG A 260 -6.64 -22.24 31.86
CA ARG A 260 -6.35 -22.07 30.42
C ARG A 260 -4.97 -21.44 30.13
N LYS A 261 -4.04 -21.55 31.07
CA LYS A 261 -2.64 -21.15 30.87
C LYS A 261 -1.82 -22.32 30.31
N GLN A 262 -0.81 -22.02 29.51
CA GLN A 262 0.23 -22.99 29.11
C GLN A 262 1.58 -22.56 29.70
N SER A 263 2.51 -23.49 29.87
CA SER A 263 3.91 -23.20 30.20
C SER A 263 4.85 -24.15 29.48
N ALA A 264 6.12 -23.76 29.30
CA ALA A 264 7.13 -24.60 28.66
C ALA A 264 7.45 -25.85 29.50
N THR A 265 7.41 -27.01 28.85
CA THR A 265 7.82 -28.31 29.44
C THR A 265 9.34 -28.32 29.70
N PRO A 266 9.88 -29.28 30.46
CA PRO A 266 11.34 -29.42 30.60
C PRO A 266 12.08 -29.51 29.25
N ALA A 267 11.53 -30.27 28.30
CA ALA A 267 12.06 -30.37 26.94
C ALA A 267 11.93 -29.06 26.15
N GLY A 268 10.82 -28.34 26.30
CA GLY A 268 10.64 -27.01 25.70
C GLY A 268 11.66 -25.98 26.22
N ARG A 269 11.98 -26.03 27.52
CA ARG A 269 12.97 -25.15 28.16
C ARG A 269 14.39 -25.46 27.70
N GLU A 270 14.74 -26.74 27.64
CA GLU A 270 16.03 -27.22 27.13
C GLU A 270 16.22 -26.83 25.65
N LEU A 271 15.19 -27.04 24.81
CA LEU A 271 15.26 -26.70 23.39
C LEU A 271 15.29 -25.18 23.16
N PHE A 272 14.49 -24.41 23.90
CA PHE A 272 14.49 -22.94 23.82
C PHE A 272 15.87 -22.35 24.13
N ALA A 273 16.63 -22.94 25.07
CA ALA A 273 17.98 -22.50 25.40
C ALA A 273 19.00 -22.66 24.24
N THR A 274 18.65 -23.40 23.18
CA THR A 274 19.45 -23.55 21.96
C THR A 274 19.04 -22.61 20.82
N TRP A 275 17.91 -21.91 20.95
CA TRP A 275 17.34 -21.09 19.89
C TRP A 275 17.81 -19.64 19.96
N GLU A 276 18.34 -19.10 18.86
CA GLU A 276 18.48 -17.66 18.71
C GLU A 276 17.09 -17.01 18.54
N ILE A 277 16.79 -16.02 19.36
CA ILE A 277 15.54 -15.24 19.32
C ILE A 277 15.76 -13.86 18.72
N VAL A 278 14.72 -13.30 18.11
CA VAL A 278 14.64 -11.89 17.74
C VAL A 278 14.03 -11.12 18.91
N THR A 279 14.75 -10.17 19.48
CA THR A 279 14.27 -9.33 20.59
C THR A 279 13.51 -8.10 20.07
N PRO A 280 12.64 -7.46 20.89
CA PRO A 280 12.04 -6.16 20.58
C PRO A 280 13.06 -5.10 20.16
N SER A 281 14.22 -5.05 20.81
CA SER A 281 15.31 -4.12 20.51
C SER A 281 15.89 -4.29 19.09
N ALA A 282 15.78 -5.48 18.49
CA ALA A 282 16.15 -5.68 17.09
C ALA A 282 15.16 -4.97 16.14
N LEU A 283 13.91 -4.77 16.55
CA LEU A 283 12.87 -4.12 15.74
C LEU A 283 12.56 -2.68 16.18
N ALA A 284 13.12 -2.24 17.30
CA ALA A 284 12.93 -0.90 17.84
C ALA A 284 13.41 0.17 16.85
N ILE A 285 12.48 1.02 16.43
CA ILE A 285 12.80 2.29 15.79
C ILE A 285 13.20 3.23 16.93
N HIS A 286 14.51 3.41 17.13
CA HIS A 286 15.02 4.34 18.15
C HIS A 286 14.50 5.75 17.85
N ASP A 287 13.92 6.38 18.88
CA ASP A 287 13.34 7.70 18.75
C ASP A 287 14.46 8.73 18.51
N SER A 288 14.19 9.74 17.68
CA SER A 288 15.21 10.67 17.14
C SER A 288 15.86 11.60 18.19
N ALA A 289 15.51 11.43 19.47
CA ALA A 289 15.92 12.25 20.60
C ALA A 289 17.07 11.65 21.44
N GLU A 290 17.50 10.40 21.19
CA GLU A 290 18.71 9.87 21.84
C GLU A 290 19.97 10.53 21.29
N LEU A 291 20.82 11.07 22.18
CA LEU A 291 22.13 11.64 21.86
C LEU A 291 23.10 10.51 21.47
N VAL A 292 23.03 10.05 20.23
CA VAL A 292 23.98 9.09 19.66
C VAL A 292 25.30 9.81 19.37
N GLU A 293 26.38 9.42 20.05
CA GLU A 293 27.73 9.82 19.66
C GLU A 293 28.19 8.97 18.47
N ILE A 294 28.67 9.62 17.40
CA ILE A 294 29.32 8.95 16.27
C ILE A 294 30.83 9.24 16.31
N PRO A 295 31.71 8.30 15.92
CA PRO A 295 33.15 8.54 15.86
C PRO A 295 33.48 9.74 14.95
N GLU A 296 34.44 10.57 15.35
CA GLU A 296 35.00 11.61 14.47
C GLU A 296 35.63 10.97 13.22
N ALA A 297 35.65 11.71 12.12
CA ALA A 297 36.24 11.23 10.87
C ALA A 297 37.79 11.26 10.97
N PRO A 298 38.50 10.20 10.54
CA PRO A 298 39.96 10.24 10.35
C PRO A 298 40.41 11.42 9.47
N GLU A 299 41.64 11.91 9.64
CA GLU A 299 42.14 13.14 9.01
C GLU A 299 41.97 13.16 7.48
N GLU A 300 42.28 12.04 6.81
CA GLU A 300 42.13 11.88 5.36
C GLU A 300 40.67 11.96 4.90
N ILE A 301 39.73 11.49 5.73
CA ILE A 301 38.30 11.47 5.43
C ILE A 301 37.68 12.84 5.76
N ALA A 302 38.08 13.45 6.88
CA ALA A 302 37.72 14.81 7.24
C ALA A 302 38.14 15.80 6.15
N THR A 303 39.36 15.66 5.62
CA THR A 303 39.89 16.46 4.50
C THR A 303 39.03 16.32 3.24
N LEU A 304 38.56 15.11 2.90
CA LEU A 304 37.66 14.91 1.75
C LEU A 304 36.30 15.60 1.94
N LEU A 305 35.74 15.56 3.16
CA LEU A 305 34.47 16.21 3.48
C LEU A 305 34.62 17.73 3.50
N GLU A 306 35.70 18.27 4.08
CA GLU A 306 35.99 19.71 4.03
C GLU A 306 36.15 20.20 2.58
N GLN A 307 36.88 19.45 1.75
CA GLN A 307 37.02 19.78 0.32
C GLN A 307 35.67 19.77 -0.40
N LEU A 308 34.79 18.79 -0.14
CA LEU A 308 33.44 18.74 -0.71
C LEU A 308 32.58 19.94 -0.29
N GLY A 309 32.68 20.37 0.98
CA GLY A 309 31.90 21.49 1.51
C GLY A 309 32.43 22.88 1.13
N THR A 310 33.73 23.01 0.82
CA THR A 310 34.38 24.32 0.58
C THR A 310 34.77 24.59 -0.88
N THR A 311 34.88 23.55 -1.72
CA THR A 311 35.32 23.71 -3.12
C THR A 311 34.13 23.95 -4.07
N PRO A 312 34.05 25.10 -4.77
CA PRO A 312 32.98 25.34 -5.74
C PRO A 312 32.96 24.27 -6.85
N GLY A 313 31.78 23.72 -7.15
CA GLY A 313 31.61 22.68 -8.17
C GLY A 313 31.87 21.24 -7.68
N ALA A 314 32.27 21.04 -6.42
CA ALA A 314 32.60 19.70 -5.91
C ALA A 314 31.37 18.79 -5.75
N GLN A 315 30.23 19.33 -5.30
CA GLN A 315 28.96 18.60 -5.19
C GLN A 315 28.50 18.06 -6.55
N GLU A 316 28.64 18.87 -7.60
CA GLU A 316 28.29 18.54 -8.96
C GLU A 316 29.24 17.49 -9.56
N ALA A 317 30.52 17.55 -9.18
CA ALA A 317 31.56 16.63 -9.66
C ALA A 317 31.45 15.20 -9.10
N ARG A 318 30.66 14.97 -8.04
CA ARG A 318 30.38 13.62 -7.49
C ARG A 318 29.74 12.70 -8.53
N LYS A 319 30.06 11.41 -8.46
CA LYS A 319 29.76 10.42 -9.51
C LYS A 319 28.39 9.76 -9.30
N THR A 320 27.80 9.35 -10.42
CA THR A 320 26.59 8.51 -10.48
C THR A 320 26.92 7.14 -11.09
N TYR A 321 28.12 6.62 -10.82
CA TYR A 321 28.61 5.38 -11.44
C TYR A 321 27.75 4.16 -11.07
N ASN A 322 27.77 3.09 -11.87
CA ASN A 322 27.06 1.85 -11.54
C ASN A 322 27.67 1.21 -10.30
N ILE A 323 26.85 0.82 -9.33
CA ILE A 323 27.29 0.20 -8.09
C ILE A 323 27.12 -1.32 -8.22
N TRP A 324 28.17 -2.06 -7.85
CA TRP A 324 28.15 -3.51 -7.77
C TRP A 324 29.28 -4.00 -6.87
N VAL A 325 28.98 -4.95 -5.98
CA VAL A 325 29.92 -5.56 -5.04
C VAL A 325 29.59 -7.07 -4.92
N PRO A 326 30.58 -7.96 -4.74
CA PRO A 326 30.34 -9.35 -4.38
C PRO A 326 29.43 -9.49 -3.14
N SER A 327 28.43 -10.36 -3.23
CA SER A 327 27.59 -10.76 -2.10
C SER A 327 27.00 -12.16 -2.37
N PRO A 328 27.82 -13.24 -2.33
CA PRO A 328 27.30 -14.60 -2.44
C PRO A 328 26.37 -14.91 -1.26
N LYS A 329 25.57 -15.97 -1.37
CA LYS A 329 24.52 -16.26 -0.37
C LYS A 329 25.11 -16.63 1.00
N GLU A 330 26.31 -17.16 0.97
CA GLU A 330 27.13 -17.61 2.09
C GLU A 330 27.90 -16.45 2.76
N ASP A 331 28.03 -15.30 2.08
CA ASP A 331 28.79 -14.12 2.52
C ASP A 331 28.07 -12.82 2.07
N PRO A 332 26.89 -12.48 2.67
CA PRO A 332 25.95 -11.52 2.08
C PRO A 332 26.26 -10.04 2.34
N ASN A 333 27.15 -9.73 3.30
CA ASN A 333 27.49 -8.35 3.71
C ASN A 333 28.38 -7.69 2.65
N LYS A 334 27.90 -6.62 2.02
CA LYS A 334 28.59 -5.99 0.89
C LYS A 334 29.71 -5.07 1.38
N ILE A 335 29.57 -4.44 2.55
CA ILE A 335 30.60 -3.58 3.12
C ILE A 335 31.83 -4.40 3.51
N GLU A 336 31.66 -5.55 4.18
CA GLU A 336 32.77 -6.48 4.51
C GLU A 336 33.44 -7.06 3.26
N ASN A 337 32.65 -7.46 2.27
CA ASN A 337 33.18 -7.97 1.01
C ASN A 337 33.97 -6.90 0.24
N LEU A 338 33.51 -5.65 0.29
CA LEU A 338 34.23 -4.51 -0.29
C LEU A 338 35.51 -4.20 0.51
N ARG A 339 35.46 -4.22 1.85
CA ARG A 339 36.63 -4.05 2.73
C ARG A 339 37.72 -5.06 2.37
N THR A 340 37.35 -6.35 2.25
CA THR A 340 38.24 -7.44 1.80
C THR A 340 38.87 -7.18 0.42
N CYS A 341 38.11 -6.59 -0.53
CA CYS A 341 38.63 -6.24 -1.86
C CYS A 341 39.63 -5.08 -1.82
N ILE A 342 39.41 -4.09 -0.94
CA ILE A 342 40.28 -2.92 -0.80
C ILE A 342 41.54 -3.24 0.00
N GLU A 343 41.44 -4.11 1.01
CA GLU A 343 42.58 -4.61 1.80
C GLU A 343 43.61 -5.35 0.92
N ALA A 344 43.15 -6.17 -0.03
CA ALA A 344 44.03 -6.80 -1.03
C ALA A 344 44.73 -5.82 -1.97
N ALA A 345 44.31 -4.55 -1.98
CA ALA A 345 44.94 -3.45 -2.67
C ALA A 345 45.51 -2.39 -1.70
N ALA A 346 45.71 -2.71 -0.42
CA ALA A 346 46.37 -1.81 0.52
C ALA A 346 47.74 -1.40 -0.04
N ASP A 347 48.56 -2.36 -0.45
CA ASP A 347 49.78 -2.11 -1.22
C ASP A 347 49.55 -2.09 -2.74
N GLN A 348 50.58 -1.70 -3.51
CA GLN A 348 50.49 -1.63 -4.96
C GLN A 348 50.27 -3.02 -5.58
N ILE A 349 49.09 -3.22 -6.20
CA ILE A 349 48.69 -4.48 -6.83
C ILE A 349 48.40 -4.30 -8.32
N GLU A 350 48.86 -5.23 -9.15
CA GLU A 350 48.53 -5.24 -10.58
C GLU A 350 47.06 -5.57 -10.80
N LYS A 351 46.43 -4.91 -11.78
CA LYS A 351 45.00 -5.07 -12.12
C LYS A 351 44.61 -6.55 -12.19
N ASP A 352 45.37 -7.34 -12.93
CA ASP A 352 44.98 -8.73 -13.19
C ASP A 352 45.08 -9.64 -11.97
N THR A 353 45.98 -9.31 -11.04
CA THR A 353 46.17 -10.00 -9.75
C THR A 353 45.04 -9.65 -8.79
N LEU A 354 44.70 -8.35 -8.63
CA LEU A 354 43.58 -7.90 -7.79
C LEU A 354 42.26 -8.56 -8.21
N LEU A 355 41.92 -8.49 -9.50
CA LEU A 355 40.69 -9.09 -10.02
C LEU A 355 40.73 -10.64 -9.99
N ARG A 356 41.89 -11.27 -9.77
CA ARG A 356 42.00 -12.73 -9.64
C ARG A 356 41.71 -13.13 -8.20
N PHE A 357 42.33 -12.44 -7.25
CA PHE A 357 42.04 -12.57 -5.83
C PHE A 357 40.53 -12.44 -5.54
N ILE A 358 39.88 -11.39 -6.06
CA ILE A 358 38.43 -11.18 -5.84
C ILE A 358 37.60 -12.30 -6.49
N ALA A 359 37.98 -12.78 -7.68
CA ALA A 359 37.29 -13.89 -8.34
C ALA A 359 37.40 -15.20 -7.53
N GLU A 360 38.58 -15.49 -6.99
CA GLU A 360 38.86 -16.69 -6.18
C GLU A 360 38.19 -16.61 -4.80
N ARG A 361 38.29 -15.47 -4.08
CA ARG A 361 37.71 -15.25 -2.73
C ARG A 361 36.18 -15.38 -2.68
N PHE A 362 35.50 -15.06 -3.77
CA PHE A 362 34.02 -15.07 -3.83
C PHE A 362 33.44 -16.11 -4.81
N GLY A 363 34.28 -16.96 -5.43
CA GLY A 363 33.82 -18.00 -6.36
C GLY A 363 33.20 -17.45 -7.66
N LEU A 364 33.65 -16.28 -8.14
CA LEU A 364 33.01 -15.52 -9.20
C LEU A 364 33.68 -15.70 -10.57
N LYS A 365 32.89 -15.51 -11.64
CA LYS A 365 33.44 -15.39 -13.00
C LYS A 365 34.23 -14.10 -13.13
N ARG A 366 35.39 -14.15 -13.79
CA ARG A 366 36.26 -12.99 -14.06
C ARG A 366 35.51 -11.79 -14.63
N SER A 367 34.63 -12.03 -15.61
CA SER A 367 33.79 -11.00 -16.25
C SER A 367 32.87 -10.23 -15.28
N SER A 368 32.46 -10.83 -14.16
CA SER A 368 31.66 -10.17 -13.13
C SER A 368 32.52 -9.28 -12.22
N VAL A 369 33.77 -9.67 -12.00
CA VAL A 369 34.73 -8.91 -11.18
C VAL A 369 35.28 -7.71 -11.96
N ASP A 370 35.46 -7.83 -13.29
CA ASP A 370 35.87 -6.70 -14.15
C ASP A 370 34.91 -5.49 -14.04
N SER A 371 33.61 -5.70 -13.83
CA SER A 371 32.64 -4.60 -13.62
C SER A 371 32.76 -3.88 -12.28
N MET A 372 33.48 -4.43 -11.29
CA MET A 372 33.65 -3.83 -9.96
C MET A 372 34.70 -2.72 -9.93
N LEU A 373 35.79 -2.87 -10.70
CA LEU A 373 36.94 -1.96 -10.66
C LEU A 373 36.58 -0.49 -10.94
N PRO A 374 35.71 -0.17 -11.92
CA PRO A 374 35.31 1.21 -12.15
C PRO A 374 34.48 1.81 -11.00
N PHE A 375 33.68 1.01 -10.30
CA PHE A 375 32.96 1.43 -9.09
C PHE A 375 33.94 1.75 -7.96
N MET A 376 34.88 0.86 -7.64
CA MET A 376 35.87 1.08 -6.57
C MET A 376 36.71 2.36 -6.80
N ARG A 377 36.98 2.71 -8.06
CA ARG A 377 37.60 4.00 -8.41
C ARG A 377 36.65 5.18 -8.25
N ALA A 378 35.42 5.07 -8.76
CA ALA A 378 34.44 6.14 -8.72
C ALA A 378 33.95 6.48 -7.30
N ALA A 379 33.98 5.49 -6.39
CA ALA A 379 33.68 5.64 -4.98
C ALA A 379 34.86 6.18 -4.14
N GLY A 380 36.01 6.49 -4.75
CA GLY A 380 37.18 7.02 -4.04
C GLY A 380 37.98 6.00 -3.23
N LEU A 381 37.77 4.70 -3.45
CA LEU A 381 38.42 3.62 -2.68
C LEU A 381 39.75 3.17 -3.30
N LEU A 382 39.85 3.15 -4.64
CA LEU A 382 41.07 2.79 -5.37
C LEU A 382 41.56 3.91 -6.28
N GLN A 383 42.88 4.12 -6.26
CA GLN A 383 43.62 4.97 -7.19
C GLN A 383 44.54 4.15 -8.10
N GLU A 384 44.76 4.62 -9.34
CA GLU A 384 45.71 4.04 -10.28
C GLU A 384 47.04 4.78 -10.18
N VAL A 385 48.04 4.19 -9.53
CA VAL A 385 49.34 4.86 -9.23
C VAL A 385 50.32 4.81 -10.40
N ARG A 386 50.16 3.82 -11.28
CA ARG A 386 50.82 3.68 -12.59
C ARG A 386 49.93 2.81 -13.47
N ARG A 387 50.06 2.90 -14.80
CA ARG A 387 49.18 2.21 -15.75
C ARG A 387 48.99 0.73 -15.40
N GLY A 388 47.76 0.34 -15.07
CA GLY A 388 47.40 -1.03 -14.71
C GLY A 388 47.79 -1.50 -13.30
N VAL A 389 48.23 -0.60 -12.41
CA VAL A 389 48.56 -0.91 -11.01
C VAL A 389 47.80 0.02 -10.08
N PHE A 390 47.13 -0.58 -9.11
CA PHE A 390 46.19 0.08 -8.21
C PHE A 390 46.68 0.02 -6.77
N SER A 391 46.20 0.96 -5.96
CA SER A 391 46.31 0.91 -4.51
C SER A 391 45.10 1.56 -3.86
N ALA A 392 44.83 1.25 -2.59
CA ALA A 392 43.90 1.99 -1.75
C ALA A 392 44.28 3.47 -1.72
N THR A 393 43.28 4.35 -1.75
CA THR A 393 43.46 5.79 -1.49
C THR A 393 43.83 6.03 -0.02
N PRO A 394 44.37 7.22 0.35
CA PRO A 394 44.65 7.53 1.75
C PRO A 394 43.41 7.38 2.65
N ALA A 395 42.27 7.93 2.22
CA ALA A 395 41.00 7.79 2.92
C ALA A 395 40.53 6.32 3.06
N ALA A 396 40.74 5.49 2.03
CA ALA A 396 40.41 4.07 2.11
C ALA A 396 41.30 3.30 3.10
N ARG A 397 42.58 3.69 3.27
CA ARG A 397 43.46 3.13 4.32
C ARG A 397 42.95 3.51 5.70
N ALA A 398 42.61 4.78 5.90
CA ALA A 398 42.04 5.27 7.16
C ALA A 398 40.74 4.53 7.53
N TRP A 399 39.91 4.15 6.54
CA TRP A 399 38.76 3.27 6.77
C TRP A 399 39.15 1.82 7.11
N LEU A 400 40.17 1.22 6.46
CA LEU A 400 40.68 -0.10 6.84
C LEU A 400 41.21 -0.10 8.30
N GLU A 401 41.86 0.99 8.72
CA GLU A 401 42.42 1.16 10.07
C GLU A 401 41.34 1.45 11.12
N SER A 402 40.32 2.27 10.81
CA SER A 402 39.21 2.55 11.73
C SER A 402 38.23 1.38 11.85
N GLY A 403 38.12 0.57 10.78
CA GLY A 403 37.15 -0.50 10.64
C GLY A 403 35.70 -0.05 10.54
N SER A 404 35.40 1.26 10.60
CA SER A 404 34.04 1.78 10.79
C SER A 404 33.25 1.88 9.49
N ASP A 405 32.06 1.28 9.44
CA ASP A 405 31.17 1.40 8.26
C ASP A 405 30.70 2.86 8.03
N ILE A 406 30.68 3.69 9.08
CA ILE A 406 30.39 5.13 8.96
C ILE A 406 31.46 5.83 8.11
N ASP A 407 32.72 5.42 8.24
CA ASP A 407 33.83 6.01 7.46
C ASP A 407 33.78 5.59 6.00
N PHE A 408 33.35 4.35 5.70
CA PHE A 408 32.99 3.95 4.33
C PHE A 408 31.91 4.87 3.75
N ILE A 409 30.83 5.13 4.49
CA ILE A 409 29.74 5.99 4.02
C ILE A 409 30.19 7.46 3.84
N ARG A 410 31.10 7.97 4.68
CA ARG A 410 31.74 9.29 4.50
C ARG A 410 32.53 9.38 3.19
N ILE A 411 33.39 8.38 2.91
CA ILE A 411 34.16 8.32 1.66
C ILE A 411 33.21 8.21 0.46
N LEU A 412 32.17 7.39 0.57
CA LEU A 412 31.17 7.21 -0.46
C LEU A 412 30.41 8.52 -0.72
N HIS A 413 30.04 9.28 0.31
CA HIS A 413 29.36 10.58 0.20
C HIS A 413 30.24 11.66 -0.43
N ALA A 414 31.54 11.65 -0.13
CA ALA A 414 32.51 12.55 -0.75
C ALA A 414 32.64 12.35 -2.27
N ASN A 415 32.39 11.13 -2.76
CA ASN A 415 32.71 10.73 -4.14
C ASN A 415 31.48 10.44 -5.02
N MET A 416 30.36 9.99 -4.42
CA MET A 416 29.14 9.57 -5.11
C MET A 416 27.95 10.47 -4.71
N LYS A 417 27.02 10.69 -5.64
CA LYS A 417 25.79 11.45 -5.38
C LYS A 417 24.75 10.64 -4.62
N PHE A 418 23.88 11.34 -3.89
CA PHE A 418 22.70 10.80 -3.20
C PHE A 418 23.05 9.76 -2.12
N VAL A 419 23.99 10.10 -1.23
CA VAL A 419 24.49 9.21 -0.17
C VAL A 419 23.96 9.71 1.18
N GLY A 420 24.48 10.81 1.71
CA GLY A 420 23.87 11.48 2.87
C GLY A 420 22.47 12.04 2.57
N GLU A 421 22.23 12.44 1.31
CA GLU A 421 20.93 12.96 0.87
C GLU A 421 19.84 11.88 0.86
N LEU A 422 20.22 10.60 0.69
CA LEU A 422 19.31 9.45 0.79
C LEU A 422 18.84 9.26 2.24
N VAL A 423 19.77 9.36 3.21
CA VAL A 423 19.44 9.30 4.65
C VAL A 423 18.57 10.49 5.06
N ARG A 424 18.83 11.69 4.51
CA ARG A 424 17.95 12.87 4.65
C ARG A 424 16.55 12.62 4.09
N ALA A 425 16.43 12.02 2.90
CA ALA A 425 15.16 11.69 2.27
C ALA A 425 14.33 10.67 3.07
N ALA A 426 15.00 9.76 3.78
CA ALA A 426 14.38 8.76 4.64
C ALA A 426 14.27 9.19 6.12
N LYS A 427 14.27 10.50 6.44
CA LYS A 427 14.17 11.01 7.83
C LYS A 427 12.93 10.49 8.59
N ILE A 428 11.84 10.20 7.88
CA ILE A 428 10.66 9.49 8.36
C ILE A 428 10.50 8.17 7.60
N THR A 429 9.60 7.27 8.03
CA THR A 429 9.24 6.10 7.22
C THR A 429 8.78 6.55 5.83
N VAL A 430 9.52 6.11 4.82
CA VAL A 430 9.24 6.38 3.40
C VAL A 430 9.18 5.07 2.61
N PRO A 431 8.26 4.93 1.65
CA PRO A 431 8.33 3.87 0.65
C PRO A 431 9.67 3.91 -0.10
N ARG A 432 10.27 2.74 -0.36
CA ARG A 432 11.50 2.61 -1.18
C ARG A 432 11.33 3.23 -2.56
N ASN A 433 10.12 3.20 -3.12
CA ASN A 433 9.84 3.82 -4.40
C ASN A 433 10.09 5.33 -4.38
N ASP A 434 9.77 6.00 -3.28
CA ASP A 434 9.90 7.45 -3.16
C ASP A 434 11.38 7.83 -2.98
N VAL A 435 12.14 6.98 -2.26
CA VAL A 435 13.61 7.05 -2.23
C VAL A 435 14.22 6.85 -3.63
N TYR A 436 13.65 5.95 -4.46
CA TYR A 436 14.07 5.78 -5.86
C TYR A 436 13.76 7.01 -6.71
N GLN A 437 12.58 7.64 -6.55
CA GLN A 437 12.21 8.87 -7.27
C GLN A 437 13.10 10.04 -6.87
N GLU A 438 13.38 10.22 -5.58
CA GLU A 438 14.29 11.27 -5.12
C GLU A 438 15.70 11.07 -5.68
N GLY A 439 16.22 9.83 -5.70
CA GLY A 439 17.52 9.52 -6.29
C GLY A 439 17.64 9.81 -7.80
N ILE A 440 16.54 9.76 -8.56
CA ILE A 440 16.51 10.17 -9.98
C ILE A 440 16.85 11.66 -10.13
N ARG A 441 16.46 12.52 -9.17
CA ARG A 441 16.75 13.96 -9.17
C ARG A 441 18.25 14.26 -9.07
N TYR A 442 19.03 13.33 -8.50
CA TYR A 442 20.50 13.38 -8.42
C TYR A 442 21.20 12.63 -9.57
N GLY A 443 20.44 12.08 -10.54
CA GLY A 443 20.97 11.37 -11.71
C GLY A 443 21.27 9.88 -11.48
N LEU A 444 20.70 9.26 -10.44
CA LEU A 444 20.78 7.82 -10.20
C LEU A 444 19.60 7.08 -10.84
N ASN A 445 19.75 5.77 -11.06
CA ASN A 445 18.65 4.89 -11.44
C ASN A 445 18.26 3.98 -10.26
N LYS A 446 17.10 3.33 -10.37
CA LYS A 446 16.51 2.43 -9.35
C LYS A 446 17.53 1.44 -8.76
N ASP A 447 18.35 0.80 -9.59
CA ASP A 447 19.38 -0.14 -9.13
C ASP A 447 20.50 0.51 -8.31
N LYS A 448 21.04 1.66 -8.74
CA LYS A 448 22.06 2.38 -7.95
C LYS A 448 21.50 2.81 -6.60
N VAL A 449 20.28 3.35 -6.56
CA VAL A 449 19.64 3.73 -5.30
C VAL A 449 19.42 2.51 -4.41
N ARG A 450 18.94 1.38 -4.96
CA ARG A 450 18.80 0.10 -4.23
C ARG A 450 20.11 -0.37 -3.60
N TRP A 451 21.25 -0.24 -4.30
CA TRP A 451 22.57 -0.53 -3.73
C TRP A 451 22.96 0.43 -2.59
N LEU A 452 22.71 1.75 -2.75
CA LEU A 452 22.97 2.71 -1.68
C LEU A 452 22.08 2.45 -0.46
N THR A 453 20.78 2.19 -0.65
CA THR A 453 19.88 1.78 0.44
C THR A 453 20.38 0.53 1.15
N ALA A 454 20.88 -0.48 0.42
CA ALA A 454 21.45 -1.68 1.03
C ALA A 454 22.69 -1.38 1.89
N PHE A 455 23.63 -0.53 1.42
CA PHE A 455 24.77 -0.11 2.24
C PHE A 455 24.32 0.62 3.51
N MET A 456 23.34 1.54 3.42
CA MET A 456 22.87 2.27 4.60
C MET A 456 22.18 1.38 5.63
N ILE A 457 21.55 0.27 5.20
CA ILE A 457 20.96 -0.71 6.11
C ILE A 457 22.05 -1.57 6.75
N GLU A 458 23.05 -2.02 5.96
CA GLU A 458 24.19 -2.79 6.47
C GLU A 458 25.01 -1.98 7.47
N SER A 459 25.22 -0.69 7.23
CA SER A 459 25.92 0.23 8.15
C SER A 459 25.04 0.79 9.28
N GLY A 460 23.79 0.32 9.44
CA GLY A 460 22.88 0.73 10.52
C GLY A 460 22.39 2.19 10.48
N LEU A 461 22.49 2.87 9.34
CA LEU A 461 22.02 4.26 9.15
C LEU A 461 20.56 4.34 8.69
N LEU A 462 20.05 3.28 8.06
CA LEU A 462 18.62 3.05 7.81
C LEU A 462 18.17 1.74 8.45
N VAL A 463 16.87 1.65 8.75
CA VAL A 463 16.14 0.43 9.08
C VAL A 463 15.02 0.19 8.08
N GLU A 464 14.72 -1.08 7.81
CA GLU A 464 13.56 -1.49 7.02
C GLU A 464 12.33 -1.52 7.92
N THR A 465 11.41 -0.56 7.75
CA THR A 465 10.17 -0.49 8.55
C THR A 465 9.04 -1.33 7.95
N SER A 466 9.19 -1.72 6.68
CA SER A 466 8.40 -2.77 6.04
C SER A 466 9.19 -3.39 4.88
N TRP A 467 8.65 -4.43 4.22
CA TRP A 467 9.24 -4.96 2.97
C TRP A 467 9.44 -3.86 1.91
N SER A 468 8.53 -2.89 1.83
CA SER A 468 8.52 -1.81 0.85
C SER A 468 8.94 -0.44 1.40
N SER A 469 9.33 -0.31 2.68
CA SER A 469 9.62 0.98 3.33
C SER A 469 10.90 0.98 4.16
N VAL A 470 11.55 2.15 4.24
CA VAL A 470 12.76 2.39 5.03
C VAL A 470 12.65 3.69 5.85
N GLN A 471 13.41 3.79 6.93
CA GLN A 471 13.52 5.00 7.76
C GLN A 471 14.96 5.15 8.28
N ALA A 472 15.42 6.38 8.47
CA ALA A 472 16.72 6.69 9.09
C ALA A 472 16.74 6.38 10.59
N THR A 473 17.85 5.83 11.05
CA THR A 473 18.14 5.63 12.48
C THR A 473 18.62 6.94 13.12
N ALA A 474 18.64 7.00 14.45
CA ALA A 474 19.28 8.12 15.17
C ALA A 474 20.76 8.29 14.74
N THR A 475 21.50 7.20 14.51
CA THR A 475 22.85 7.22 13.95
C THR A 475 22.89 7.82 12.54
N GLY A 476 21.93 7.45 11.68
CA GLY A 476 21.77 8.03 10.34
C GLY A 476 21.52 9.53 10.37
N LEU A 477 20.58 9.97 11.21
CA LEU A 477 20.26 11.38 11.42
C LEU A 477 21.45 12.16 11.97
N ARG A 478 22.18 11.62 12.94
CA ARG A 478 23.39 12.25 13.47
C ARG A 478 24.52 12.34 12.44
N LEU A 479 24.68 11.33 11.58
CA LEU A 479 25.69 11.36 10.53
C LEU A 479 25.44 12.50 9.54
N ILE A 480 24.21 12.67 9.06
CA ILE A 480 23.91 13.71 8.07
C ILE A 480 24.07 15.15 8.59
N GLU A 481 24.05 15.37 9.91
CA GLU A 481 24.42 16.66 10.53
C GLU A 481 25.92 16.98 10.39
N THR A 482 26.77 15.97 10.14
CA THR A 482 28.23 16.11 9.97
C THR A 482 28.69 16.10 8.51
N LEU A 483 27.76 15.92 7.56
CA LEU A 483 28.07 15.80 6.13
C LEU A 483 27.73 17.10 5.38
N PRO A 484 28.58 17.57 4.45
CA PRO A 484 28.22 18.63 3.50
C PRO A 484 27.23 18.03 2.48
N LEU A 485 25.94 18.13 2.77
CA LEU A 485 24.89 17.66 1.87
C LEU A 485 24.74 18.60 0.67
N ASP A 486 24.45 18.04 -0.50
CA ASP A 486 23.90 18.84 -1.61
C ASP A 486 22.57 19.46 -1.14
N GLU A 487 22.35 20.74 -1.40
CA GLU A 487 20.97 21.25 -1.38
C GLU A 487 20.22 20.68 -2.59
N PRO A 488 18.94 20.32 -2.47
CA PRO A 488 18.17 19.96 -3.64
C PRO A 488 18.21 21.15 -4.60
N ASN A 489 18.66 20.92 -5.83
CA ASN A 489 18.59 21.90 -6.92
C ASN A 489 17.11 22.17 -7.23
N MET A 490 16.50 23.03 -6.42
CA MET A 490 15.28 23.73 -6.77
C MET A 490 15.67 24.64 -7.93
N PRO A 491 15.04 24.51 -9.12
CA PRO A 491 15.00 25.62 -10.05
C PRO A 491 14.54 26.84 -9.26
N GLU A 492 15.14 28.03 -9.49
CA GLU A 492 14.61 29.27 -8.93
C GLU A 492 13.11 29.30 -9.23
N ILE A 493 12.28 29.28 -8.18
CA ILE A 493 10.83 29.41 -8.30
C ILE A 493 10.58 30.90 -8.56
N PRO A 494 10.12 31.33 -9.75
CA PRO A 494 9.38 32.57 -9.83
C PRO A 494 8.13 32.33 -8.98
N THR A 495 7.86 33.18 -8.00
CA THR A 495 6.84 32.97 -6.96
C THR A 495 5.43 32.76 -7.53
N GLU A 496 5.10 31.50 -7.82
CA GLU A 496 3.76 31.00 -8.12
C GLU A 496 3.55 29.69 -7.36
N LEU A 497 2.64 29.72 -6.38
CA LEU A 497 2.04 28.49 -5.86
C LEU A 497 1.01 27.96 -6.88
N ASP A 498 0.72 26.66 -6.77
CA ASP A 498 -0.31 25.93 -7.50
C ASP A 498 -0.13 25.78 -9.02
N SER A 499 0.50 24.67 -9.43
CA SER A 499 0.02 23.86 -10.56
C SER A 499 0.62 22.45 -10.58
N ALA A 500 -0.25 21.46 -10.76
CA ALA A 500 0.11 20.07 -11.04
C ALA A 500 0.61 19.92 -12.51
N PRO A 501 1.19 18.77 -12.92
CA PRO A 501 2.09 18.74 -14.08
C PRO A 501 1.36 18.99 -15.41
N ALA A 502 1.89 19.95 -16.17
CA ALA A 502 1.40 20.28 -17.50
C ALA A 502 1.45 19.06 -18.44
N LEU A 503 0.30 18.74 -19.01
CA LEU A 503 0.20 17.97 -20.25
C LEU A 503 1.02 18.67 -21.36
N THR A 504 1.44 17.90 -22.36
CA THR A 504 2.08 18.40 -23.60
C THR A 504 1.41 19.69 -24.08
N PRO A 505 2.18 20.74 -24.48
CA PRO A 505 1.63 22.03 -24.79
C PRO A 505 0.61 21.95 -25.93
N GLN A 506 -0.66 22.07 -25.55
CA GLN A 506 -1.71 22.50 -26.45
C GLN A 506 -1.37 23.94 -26.87
N VAL A 507 -1.65 24.25 -28.13
CA VAL A 507 -1.62 25.63 -28.65
C VAL A 507 -2.54 26.50 -27.77
N PRO A 508 -2.26 27.80 -27.52
CA PRO A 508 -3.12 28.62 -26.67
C PRO A 508 -4.56 28.61 -27.20
N SER A 509 -5.43 27.88 -26.51
CA SER A 509 -6.85 27.83 -26.79
C SER A 509 -7.53 29.04 -26.18
N GLU A 510 -8.59 29.49 -26.82
CA GLU A 510 -9.50 30.51 -26.29
C GLU A 510 -10.05 30.08 -24.91
N PRO A 511 -10.48 31.02 -24.04
CA PRO A 511 -11.05 30.67 -22.74
C PRO A 511 -12.20 29.67 -22.89
N ASP A 512 -12.15 28.62 -22.07
CA ASP A 512 -13.08 27.50 -22.08
C ASP A 512 -14.55 27.93 -21.95
N GLU A 513 -15.44 27.27 -22.70
CA GLU A 513 -16.87 27.63 -22.77
C GLU A 513 -17.53 27.56 -21.39
N VAL A 514 -17.17 26.56 -20.59
CA VAL A 514 -17.61 26.39 -19.19
C VAL A 514 -17.28 27.63 -18.37
N SER A 515 -16.04 28.14 -18.48
CA SER A 515 -15.57 29.31 -17.73
C SER A 515 -16.39 30.56 -18.08
N PHE A 516 -16.71 30.74 -19.37
CA PHE A 516 -17.55 31.84 -19.82
C PHE A 516 -19.01 31.73 -19.33
N ILE A 517 -19.57 30.52 -19.26
CA ILE A 517 -20.91 30.26 -18.72
C ILE A 517 -20.95 30.59 -17.22
N VAL A 518 -19.97 30.12 -16.44
CA VAL A 518 -19.87 30.36 -14.99
C VAL A 518 -19.69 31.85 -14.68
N GLU A 519 -18.77 32.54 -15.36
CA GLU A 519 -18.60 34.00 -15.18
C GLU A 519 -19.89 34.76 -15.52
N SER A 520 -20.57 34.37 -16.60
CA SER A 520 -21.83 34.98 -17.02
C SER A 520 -22.94 34.76 -15.98
N LEU A 521 -23.11 33.53 -15.46
CA LEU A 521 -24.10 33.23 -14.42
C LEU A 521 -23.88 34.08 -13.17
N LEU A 522 -22.67 34.05 -12.62
CA LEU A 522 -22.34 34.78 -11.38
C LEU A 522 -22.51 36.29 -11.57
N ARG A 523 -21.93 36.87 -12.62
CA ARG A 523 -21.99 38.31 -12.92
C ARG A 523 -23.42 38.81 -13.11
N THR A 524 -24.21 38.12 -13.93
CA THR A 524 -25.58 38.55 -14.25
C THR A 524 -26.58 38.31 -13.11
N SER A 525 -26.29 37.41 -12.17
CA SER A 525 -27.13 37.18 -10.98
C SER A 525 -27.16 38.38 -10.01
N VAL A 526 -26.10 39.19 -9.99
CA VAL A 526 -25.98 40.37 -9.09
C VAL A 526 -26.11 41.71 -9.82
N ASP A 527 -26.06 41.73 -11.15
CA ASP A 527 -26.30 42.93 -11.96
C ASP A 527 -27.57 42.77 -12.81
N PRO A 528 -28.73 43.28 -12.34
CA PRO A 528 -29.97 43.26 -13.12
C PRO A 528 -29.87 44.01 -14.45
N ALA A 529 -29.00 45.01 -14.57
CA ALA A 529 -28.83 45.83 -15.77
C ALA A 529 -27.76 45.29 -16.73
N ALA A 530 -27.19 44.11 -16.43
CA ALA A 530 -26.11 43.51 -17.20
C ALA A 530 -26.44 43.44 -18.70
N ASN A 531 -25.43 43.70 -19.53
CA ASN A 531 -25.51 43.71 -20.99
C ASN A 531 -26.55 44.71 -21.58
N GLY A 532 -27.06 45.66 -20.80
CA GLY A 532 -27.91 46.76 -21.28
C GLY A 532 -29.35 46.38 -21.68
N GLY A 533 -29.82 45.21 -21.24
CA GLY A 533 -31.18 44.72 -21.50
C GLY A 533 -32.23 45.26 -20.51
N ALA A 534 -33.44 44.69 -20.58
CA ALA A 534 -34.42 44.85 -19.51
C ALA A 534 -33.92 44.14 -18.22
N PRO A 535 -34.32 44.62 -17.01
CA PRO A 535 -33.82 44.08 -15.76
C PRO A 535 -34.00 42.55 -15.64
N GLY A 536 -32.90 41.84 -15.41
CA GLY A 536 -32.88 40.38 -15.24
C GLY A 536 -32.71 39.55 -16.52
N THR A 537 -33.03 40.09 -17.70
CA THR A 537 -33.02 39.34 -18.99
C THR A 537 -31.65 38.74 -19.36
N ALA A 538 -30.55 39.35 -18.91
CA ALA A 538 -29.20 38.81 -19.08
C ALA A 538 -28.91 37.57 -18.21
N PHE A 539 -29.50 37.49 -17.02
CA PHE A 539 -29.38 36.36 -16.12
C PHE A 539 -30.19 35.17 -16.62
N GLU A 540 -31.43 35.41 -17.06
CA GLU A 540 -32.25 34.40 -17.74
C GLU A 540 -31.52 33.80 -18.94
N GLY A 541 -30.84 34.64 -19.75
CA GLY A 541 -30.06 34.19 -20.89
C GLY A 541 -28.80 33.39 -20.51
N SER A 542 -28.26 33.60 -19.31
CA SER A 542 -27.13 32.83 -18.79
C SER A 542 -27.58 31.48 -18.24
N ILE A 543 -28.73 31.43 -17.54
CA ILE A 543 -29.37 30.18 -17.09
C ILE A 543 -29.80 29.33 -18.29
N GLU A 544 -30.38 29.93 -19.34
CA GLU A 544 -30.74 29.23 -20.59
C GLU A 544 -29.52 28.56 -21.24
N LYS A 545 -28.37 29.25 -21.28
CA LYS A 545 -27.11 28.70 -21.80
C LYS A 545 -26.58 27.56 -20.95
N ALA A 546 -26.57 27.73 -19.62
CA ALA A 546 -26.12 26.70 -18.68
C ALA A 546 -26.88 25.38 -18.86
N PHE A 547 -28.21 25.42 -18.91
CA PHE A 547 -29.01 24.21 -19.14
C PHE A 547 -28.83 23.64 -20.56
N LYS A 548 -28.67 24.46 -21.60
CA LYS A 548 -28.36 23.98 -22.96
C LYS A 548 -27.03 23.25 -23.04
N HIS A 549 -26.00 23.80 -22.39
CA HIS A 549 -24.66 23.21 -22.33
C HIS A 549 -24.69 21.84 -21.63
N MET A 550 -25.42 21.73 -20.50
CA MET A 550 -25.70 20.44 -19.84
C MET A 550 -26.69 19.52 -20.61
N GLY A 551 -26.96 19.77 -21.90
CA GLY A 551 -27.76 18.91 -22.77
C GLY A 551 -29.30 19.01 -22.62
N PHE A 552 -29.82 19.95 -21.83
CA PHE A 552 -31.27 20.13 -21.69
C PHE A 552 -31.87 20.91 -22.88
N ARG A 553 -33.14 20.65 -23.18
CA ARG A 553 -33.95 21.52 -24.04
C ARG A 553 -34.45 22.71 -23.21
N ALA A 554 -33.61 23.74 -23.06
CA ALA A 554 -34.01 24.99 -22.44
C ALA A 554 -34.45 26.04 -23.48
N GLN A 555 -35.43 26.86 -23.14
CA GLN A 555 -35.89 27.98 -23.96
C GLN A 555 -36.43 29.12 -23.09
N ARG A 556 -35.97 30.35 -23.33
CA ARG A 556 -36.60 31.55 -22.74
C ARG A 556 -37.97 31.84 -23.35
N ILE A 557 -38.91 32.26 -22.52
CA ILE A 557 -40.26 32.65 -22.93
C ILE A 557 -40.36 34.18 -22.87
N SER A 558 -40.48 34.83 -24.04
CA SER A 558 -40.58 36.29 -24.10
C SER A 558 -41.99 36.79 -23.75
N GLY A 559 -42.14 37.47 -22.62
CA GLY A 559 -43.35 38.20 -22.27
C GLY A 559 -43.28 38.85 -20.89
N SER A 560 -43.70 40.10 -20.77
CA SER A 560 -43.92 40.74 -19.47
C SER A 560 -45.00 39.95 -18.71
N ALA A 561 -44.63 39.34 -17.58
CA ALA A 561 -45.45 38.45 -16.76
C ALA A 561 -45.77 37.06 -17.36
N ASP A 562 -44.79 36.37 -17.96
CA ASP A 562 -44.78 34.91 -18.15
C ASP A 562 -43.46 34.33 -17.58
N THR A 563 -43.42 33.06 -17.15
CA THR A 563 -42.19 32.41 -16.61
C THR A 563 -40.98 32.56 -17.51
N ASP A 564 -39.84 32.91 -16.92
CA ASP A 564 -38.63 33.29 -17.65
C ASP A 564 -38.10 32.17 -18.58
N ILE A 565 -37.99 30.92 -18.12
CA ILE A 565 -37.39 29.80 -18.87
C ILE A 565 -38.20 28.50 -18.72
N LEU A 566 -38.37 27.78 -19.82
CA LEU A 566 -38.84 26.39 -19.85
C LEU A 566 -37.63 25.44 -20.02
N VAL A 567 -37.55 24.39 -19.19
CA VAL A 567 -36.48 23.38 -19.27
C VAL A 567 -37.11 21.99 -19.41
N GLN A 568 -36.69 21.22 -20.42
CA GLN A 568 -37.20 19.87 -20.68
C GLN A 568 -36.07 18.86 -20.88
N TRP A 569 -36.28 17.66 -20.36
CA TRP A 569 -35.37 16.51 -20.49
C TRP A 569 -36.14 15.20 -20.49
N TYR A 570 -35.47 14.11 -20.87
CA TYR A 570 -36.00 12.76 -20.65
C TYR A 570 -35.36 12.21 -19.37
N ASP A 571 -36.18 11.63 -18.49
CA ASP A 571 -35.68 10.93 -17.29
C ASP A 571 -35.02 9.59 -17.63
N SER A 572 -34.54 8.87 -16.61
CA SER A 572 -33.93 7.55 -16.74
C SER A 572 -34.86 6.47 -17.32
N ASN A 573 -36.18 6.71 -17.32
CA ASN A 573 -37.20 5.83 -17.90
C ASN A 573 -37.59 6.26 -19.34
N GLY A 574 -36.99 7.32 -19.88
CA GLY A 574 -37.35 7.89 -21.18
C GLY A 574 -38.63 8.72 -21.18
N SER A 575 -39.16 9.11 -20.02
CA SER A 575 -40.33 9.98 -19.92
C SER A 575 -39.93 11.45 -20.02
N LEU A 576 -40.66 12.24 -20.82
CA LEU A 576 -40.42 13.67 -20.94
C LEU A 576 -40.83 14.38 -19.64
N ARG A 577 -39.86 14.98 -18.95
CA ARG A 577 -40.04 15.83 -17.77
C ARG A 577 -39.95 17.29 -18.19
N THR A 578 -40.66 18.17 -17.47
CA THR A 578 -40.69 19.62 -17.77
C THR A 578 -40.65 20.41 -16.46
N ALA A 579 -39.74 21.38 -16.39
CA ALA A 579 -39.63 22.36 -15.33
C ALA A 579 -39.83 23.78 -15.88
N ILE A 580 -40.43 24.66 -15.08
CA ILE A 580 -40.31 26.11 -15.25
C ILE A 580 -39.21 26.64 -14.33
N VAL A 581 -38.44 27.61 -14.82
CA VAL A 581 -37.35 28.24 -14.08
C VAL A 581 -37.55 29.75 -14.06
N ASP A 582 -37.50 30.31 -12.86
CA ASP A 582 -37.69 31.73 -12.54
C ASP A 582 -36.34 32.32 -12.08
N GLY A 583 -35.75 33.21 -12.89
CA GLY A 583 -34.44 33.80 -12.70
C GLY A 583 -34.53 35.17 -12.03
N LYS A 584 -34.04 35.29 -10.79
CA LYS A 584 -34.11 36.53 -10.01
C LYS A 584 -32.72 37.13 -9.78
N SER A 585 -32.33 38.01 -10.70
CA SER A 585 -31.16 38.88 -10.55
C SER A 585 -31.46 40.02 -9.57
N THR A 586 -30.50 40.38 -8.71
CA THR A 586 -30.66 41.49 -7.76
C THR A 586 -29.34 42.12 -7.31
N SER A 587 -29.28 43.45 -7.35
CA SER A 587 -28.14 44.24 -6.84
C SER A 587 -27.96 44.19 -5.32
N SER A 588 -28.94 43.68 -4.58
CA SER A 588 -28.78 43.36 -3.15
C SER A 588 -27.99 42.07 -2.90
N GLY A 589 -27.72 41.28 -3.94
CA GLY A 589 -27.16 39.93 -3.85
C GLY A 589 -28.06 38.90 -3.15
N ARG A 590 -29.29 39.25 -2.75
CA ARG A 590 -30.21 38.34 -2.04
C ARG A 590 -31.67 38.48 -2.48
N VAL A 591 -32.27 37.37 -2.88
CA VAL A 591 -33.69 37.20 -3.17
C VAL A 591 -34.47 37.05 -1.86
N SER A 592 -35.64 37.71 -1.80
CA SER A 592 -36.55 37.69 -0.64
C SER A 592 -37.91 37.14 -1.07
N HIS A 593 -38.78 36.79 -0.11
CA HIS A 593 -40.15 36.36 -0.43
C HIS A 593 -40.91 37.40 -1.28
N ASN A 594 -40.75 38.70 -1.01
CA ASN A 594 -41.44 39.77 -1.75
C ASN A 594 -41.01 39.86 -3.22
N SER A 595 -39.93 39.18 -3.62
CA SER A 595 -39.41 39.10 -4.99
C SER A 595 -40.04 37.97 -5.81
N VAL A 596 -40.92 37.15 -5.21
CA VAL A 596 -41.48 35.92 -5.78
C VAL A 596 -43.01 35.91 -5.60
N SER A 597 -43.75 35.70 -6.69
CA SER A 597 -45.22 35.61 -6.69
C SER A 597 -45.66 34.16 -6.87
N ASP A 598 -46.27 33.58 -5.83
CA ASP A 598 -46.71 32.18 -5.86
C ASP A 598 -47.89 31.95 -6.81
N ILE A 599 -48.82 32.91 -6.89
CA ILE A 599 -49.93 32.91 -7.85
C ILE A 599 -49.41 32.90 -9.29
N ALA A 600 -48.38 33.69 -9.60
CA ALA A 600 -47.79 33.73 -10.95
C ALA A 600 -47.12 32.39 -11.28
N ILE A 601 -46.25 31.90 -10.40
CA ILE A 601 -45.54 30.62 -10.58
C ILE A 601 -46.52 29.46 -10.79
N ASP A 602 -47.56 29.34 -9.95
CA ASP A 602 -48.57 28.27 -10.09
C ASP A 602 -49.32 28.41 -11.44
N THR A 603 -49.72 29.63 -11.83
CA THR A 603 -50.38 29.89 -13.12
C THR A 603 -49.50 29.48 -14.30
N HIS A 604 -48.21 29.80 -14.28
CA HIS A 604 -47.29 29.43 -15.35
C HIS A 604 -46.98 27.92 -15.34
N LYS A 605 -46.90 27.29 -14.16
CA LYS A 605 -46.74 25.84 -14.01
C LYS A 605 -47.89 25.11 -14.71
N GLU A 606 -49.13 25.49 -14.44
CA GLU A 606 -50.33 24.95 -15.07
C GLU A 606 -50.35 25.20 -16.59
N LYS A 607 -50.17 26.47 -17.00
CA LYS A 607 -50.15 26.91 -18.41
C LYS A 607 -49.11 26.18 -19.27
N ARG A 608 -47.98 25.78 -18.67
CA ARG A 608 -46.90 25.05 -19.34
C ARG A 608 -46.93 23.54 -19.09
N SER A 609 -47.90 23.04 -18.31
CA SER A 609 -47.97 21.65 -17.85
C SER A 609 -46.64 21.15 -17.25
N ALA A 610 -45.95 22.05 -16.54
CA ALA A 610 -44.68 21.75 -15.91
C ALA A 610 -44.90 20.99 -14.60
N GLU A 611 -44.07 20.00 -14.36
CA GLU A 611 -44.14 19.17 -13.15
C GLU A 611 -43.34 19.78 -12.01
N TYR A 612 -42.23 20.43 -12.36
CA TYR A 612 -41.29 21.03 -11.42
C TYR A 612 -41.18 22.55 -11.57
N VAL A 613 -40.65 23.19 -10.53
CA VAL A 613 -40.37 24.63 -10.48
C VAL A 613 -39.00 24.82 -9.84
N ALA A 614 -38.15 25.64 -10.45
CA ALA A 614 -36.96 26.18 -9.81
C ALA A 614 -36.99 27.71 -9.76
N ILE A 615 -36.48 28.27 -8.67
CA ILE A 615 -36.16 29.69 -8.55
C ILE A 615 -34.64 29.78 -8.42
N ILE A 616 -34.01 30.57 -9.29
CA ILE A 616 -32.56 30.72 -9.35
C ILE A 616 -32.18 32.18 -9.08
N GLY A 617 -31.18 32.42 -8.23
CA GLY A 617 -30.74 33.77 -7.86
C GLY A 617 -29.36 33.80 -7.19
N PRO A 618 -28.80 34.98 -6.85
CA PRO A 618 -27.47 35.05 -6.24
C PRO A 618 -27.41 34.41 -4.85
N ALA A 619 -28.42 34.65 -3.99
CA ALA A 619 -28.61 33.98 -2.71
C ALA A 619 -30.06 34.16 -2.24
N PHE A 620 -30.50 33.39 -1.23
CA PHE A 620 -31.85 33.51 -0.63
C PHE A 620 -31.79 34.05 0.81
N SER A 621 -32.82 34.79 1.25
CA SER A 621 -32.89 35.38 2.59
C SER A 621 -34.26 35.24 3.27
N GLY A 622 -34.22 34.93 4.57
CA GLY A 622 -35.40 34.74 5.42
C GLY A 622 -36.00 33.34 5.31
N ASP A 623 -36.58 32.86 6.41
CA ASP A 623 -37.19 31.53 6.45
C ASP A 623 -38.49 31.46 5.64
N THR A 624 -39.16 32.59 5.40
CA THR A 624 -40.45 32.63 4.69
C THR A 624 -40.36 32.10 3.26
N ILE A 625 -39.31 32.46 2.50
CA ILE A 625 -39.13 31.94 1.13
C ILE A 625 -38.73 30.46 1.13
N LYS A 626 -37.94 30.01 2.11
CA LYS A 626 -37.56 28.60 2.28
C LYS A 626 -38.77 27.74 2.64
N ASN A 627 -39.56 28.16 3.63
CA ASN A 627 -40.79 27.50 4.05
C ASN A 627 -41.85 27.48 2.94
N MET A 628 -41.92 28.54 2.12
CA MET A 628 -42.78 28.60 0.95
C MET A 628 -42.36 27.59 -0.13
N ALA A 629 -41.08 27.58 -0.50
CA ALA A 629 -40.51 26.63 -1.46
C ALA A 629 -40.69 25.17 -0.99
N GLN A 630 -40.46 24.89 0.30
CA GLN A 630 -40.72 23.57 0.88
C GLN A 630 -42.21 23.20 0.79
N LYS A 631 -43.14 24.12 1.14
CA LYS A 631 -44.59 23.87 1.07
C LYS A 631 -45.10 23.67 -0.36
N LYS A 632 -44.55 24.39 -1.33
CA LYS A 632 -44.95 24.36 -2.75
C LYS A 632 -44.14 23.38 -3.62
N GLN A 633 -43.12 22.74 -3.04
CA GLN A 633 -42.16 21.87 -3.73
C GLN A 633 -41.45 22.59 -4.90
N TRP A 634 -40.86 23.75 -4.59
CA TRP A 634 -39.98 24.49 -5.50
C TRP A 634 -38.51 24.26 -5.12
N ALA A 635 -37.66 24.04 -6.12
CA ALA A 635 -36.21 24.05 -5.93
C ALA A 635 -35.72 25.51 -5.77
N LEU A 636 -34.93 25.79 -4.73
CA LEU A 636 -34.20 27.05 -4.59
C LEU A 636 -32.74 26.75 -4.90
N ILE A 637 -32.18 27.40 -5.93
CA ILE A 637 -30.83 27.12 -6.43
C ILE A 637 -30.10 28.46 -6.56
N THR A 638 -28.88 28.55 -6.03
CA THR A 638 -28.06 29.74 -6.21
C THR A 638 -27.34 29.74 -7.56
N ALA A 639 -26.94 30.91 -8.05
CA ALA A 639 -26.12 31.03 -9.25
C ALA A 639 -24.76 30.31 -9.09
N ASP A 640 -24.25 30.23 -7.85
CA ASP A 640 -23.06 29.46 -7.50
C ASP A 640 -23.33 27.94 -7.54
N GLU A 641 -24.37 27.44 -6.87
CA GLU A 641 -24.76 26.02 -6.93
C GLU A 641 -25.01 25.54 -8.38
N LEU A 642 -25.68 26.36 -9.21
CA LEU A 642 -25.86 26.04 -10.63
C LEU A 642 -24.52 26.04 -11.38
N SER A 643 -23.59 26.93 -11.04
CA SER A 643 -22.25 26.98 -11.65
C SER A 643 -21.43 25.73 -11.30
N GLN A 644 -21.47 25.28 -10.04
CA GLN A 644 -20.82 24.03 -9.63
C GLN A 644 -21.43 22.83 -10.37
N VAL A 645 -22.76 22.77 -10.52
CA VAL A 645 -23.43 21.72 -11.28
C VAL A 645 -23.02 21.72 -12.77
N VAL A 646 -22.84 22.88 -13.41
CA VAL A 646 -22.32 22.98 -14.79
C VAL A 646 -20.89 22.40 -14.87
N ILE A 647 -19.99 22.82 -13.97
CA ILE A 647 -18.60 22.32 -13.92
C ILE A 647 -18.56 20.80 -13.72
N SER A 648 -19.33 20.29 -12.75
CA SER A 648 -19.42 18.84 -12.48
C SER A 648 -20.08 18.08 -13.63
N SER A 649 -21.05 18.67 -14.33
CA SER A 649 -21.73 18.02 -15.46
C SER A 649 -20.78 17.77 -16.62
N GLU A 650 -19.91 18.74 -16.94
CA GLU A 650 -18.90 18.59 -17.99
C GLU A 650 -17.80 17.62 -17.55
N ALA A 651 -17.21 17.84 -16.36
CA ALA A 651 -16.08 17.05 -15.87
C ALA A 651 -16.41 15.55 -15.66
N LEU A 652 -17.66 15.23 -15.31
CA LEU A 652 -18.11 13.86 -15.01
C LEU A 652 -19.01 13.25 -16.10
N GLY A 653 -19.31 14.00 -17.18
CA GLY A 653 -20.20 13.56 -18.26
C GLY A 653 -21.63 13.25 -17.80
N LEU A 654 -22.17 14.06 -16.88
CA LEU A 654 -23.52 13.84 -16.34
C LEU A 654 -24.59 14.09 -17.41
N ARG A 655 -25.64 13.26 -17.42
CA ARG A 655 -26.72 13.39 -18.41
C ARG A 655 -27.81 14.32 -17.87
N PRO A 656 -28.66 14.91 -18.74
CA PRO A 656 -29.86 15.65 -18.30
C PRO A 656 -30.77 14.86 -17.35
N ALA A 657 -30.81 13.53 -17.47
CA ALA A 657 -31.54 12.64 -16.57
C ALA A 657 -30.96 12.61 -15.14
N ASP A 658 -29.64 12.75 -15.00
CA ASP A 658 -28.94 12.75 -13.71
C ASP A 658 -29.01 14.15 -13.08
N VAL A 659 -28.69 15.19 -13.85
CA VAL A 659 -28.78 16.60 -13.42
C VAL A 659 -30.23 17.01 -13.14
N GLY A 660 -31.23 16.41 -13.79
CA GLY A 660 -32.65 16.70 -13.59
C GLY A 660 -33.15 16.49 -12.15
N ILE A 661 -32.42 15.73 -11.33
CA ILE A 661 -32.67 15.58 -9.88
C ILE A 661 -32.65 16.94 -9.16
N LEU A 662 -31.90 17.93 -9.68
CA LEU A 662 -31.85 19.32 -9.22
C LEU A 662 -33.23 19.96 -9.02
N PHE A 663 -34.22 19.57 -9.83
CA PHE A 663 -35.58 20.11 -9.80
C PHE A 663 -36.48 19.46 -8.73
N GLU A 664 -36.03 18.37 -8.09
CA GLU A 664 -36.81 17.59 -7.14
C GLU A 664 -36.72 18.16 -5.71
N ALA A 665 -37.52 19.17 -5.41
CA ALA A 665 -37.64 19.70 -4.06
C ALA A 665 -38.15 18.64 -3.06
N PRO A 666 -37.77 18.71 -1.76
CA PRO A 666 -36.92 19.72 -1.14
C PRO A 666 -35.42 19.40 -1.16
N ASP A 667 -35.01 18.18 -1.53
CA ASP A 667 -33.69 17.61 -1.27
C ASP A 667 -32.85 17.30 -2.52
N GLY A 668 -33.38 17.60 -3.72
CA GLY A 668 -32.76 17.30 -5.01
C GLY A 668 -31.34 17.83 -5.20
N LEU A 669 -31.02 19.02 -4.66
CA LEU A 669 -29.64 19.54 -4.62
C LEU A 669 -28.69 18.62 -3.84
N SER A 670 -29.11 18.12 -2.67
CA SER A 670 -28.30 17.20 -1.87
C SER A 670 -28.16 15.85 -2.56
N ARG A 671 -29.24 15.32 -3.13
CA ARG A 671 -29.21 14.04 -3.86
C ARG A 671 -28.37 14.12 -5.15
N LEU A 672 -28.29 15.29 -5.79
CA LEU A 672 -27.39 15.53 -6.92
C LEU A 672 -25.93 15.66 -6.46
N ALA A 673 -25.67 16.32 -5.33
CA ALA A 673 -24.32 16.37 -4.75
C ALA A 673 -23.81 14.96 -4.39
N ASP A 674 -24.62 14.13 -3.73
CA ASP A 674 -24.28 12.73 -3.43
C ASP A 674 -23.97 11.91 -4.72
N LEU A 675 -24.67 12.20 -5.83
CA LEU A 675 -24.42 11.59 -7.14
C LEU A 675 -23.12 12.08 -7.77
N ILE A 676 -22.83 13.39 -7.69
CA ILE A 676 -21.58 14.00 -8.14
C ILE A 676 -20.39 13.38 -7.42
N ASP A 677 -20.44 13.31 -6.08
CA ASP A 677 -19.39 12.72 -5.25
C ASP A 677 -19.17 11.23 -5.57
N ALA A 678 -20.25 10.48 -5.78
CA ALA A 678 -20.17 9.07 -6.18
C ALA A 678 -19.52 8.89 -7.56
N ARG A 679 -19.79 9.79 -8.52
CA ARG A 679 -19.19 9.76 -9.87
C ARG A 679 -17.73 10.22 -9.88
N GLN A 680 -17.38 11.24 -9.11
CA GLN A 680 -15.98 11.64 -8.92
C GLN A 680 -15.18 10.48 -8.32
N ARG A 681 -15.70 9.83 -7.27
CA ARG A 681 -15.07 8.65 -6.65
C ARG A 681 -14.88 7.49 -7.62
N GLU A 682 -15.84 7.22 -8.51
CA GLU A 682 -15.71 6.18 -9.55
C GLU A 682 -14.51 6.47 -10.48
N LEU A 683 -14.34 7.72 -10.92
CA LEU A 683 -13.21 8.14 -11.76
C LEU A 683 -11.87 8.15 -11.01
N ASP A 684 -11.87 8.54 -9.74
CA ASP A 684 -10.66 8.53 -8.91
C ASP A 684 -10.14 7.11 -8.67
N ILE A 685 -11.05 6.15 -8.43
CA ILE A 685 -10.72 4.73 -8.29
C ILE A 685 -10.22 4.16 -9.63
N LEU A 686 -10.83 4.55 -10.76
CA LEU A 686 -10.34 4.20 -12.10
C LEU A 686 -8.89 4.67 -12.32
N ALA A 687 -8.59 5.93 -11.99
CA ALA A 687 -7.24 6.49 -12.09
C ALA A 687 -6.24 5.77 -11.16
N LEU A 688 -6.66 5.46 -9.92
CA LEU A 688 -5.87 4.72 -8.94
C LEU A 688 -5.52 3.31 -9.45
N VAL A 689 -6.49 2.57 -9.99
CA VAL A 689 -6.28 1.21 -10.53
C VAL A 689 -5.30 1.24 -11.71
N ILE A 690 -5.44 2.19 -12.65
CA ILE A 690 -4.47 2.35 -13.75
C ILE A 690 -3.08 2.70 -13.23
N SER A 691 -2.97 3.58 -12.22
CA SER A 691 -1.71 3.93 -11.59
C SER A 691 -1.04 2.69 -10.96
N ARG A 692 -1.80 1.88 -10.21
CA ARG A 692 -1.30 0.65 -9.58
C ARG A 692 -0.87 -0.38 -10.62
N LEU A 693 -1.73 -0.69 -11.60
CA LEU A 693 -1.40 -1.62 -12.68
C LEU A 693 -0.15 -1.19 -13.48
N ARG A 694 0.09 0.13 -13.62
CA ARG A 694 1.33 0.65 -14.22
C ARG A 694 2.55 0.37 -13.34
N ILE A 695 2.47 0.62 -12.04
CA ILE A 695 3.57 0.37 -11.08
C ILE A 695 3.95 -1.12 -11.07
N GLU A 696 2.96 -2.02 -10.97
CA GLU A 696 3.22 -3.48 -10.93
C GLU A 696 3.67 -4.03 -12.29
N SER A 697 3.33 -3.35 -13.39
CA SER A 697 3.85 -3.74 -14.71
C SER A 697 5.38 -3.55 -14.84
N GLU A 698 6.00 -2.69 -14.02
CA GLU A 698 7.47 -2.54 -13.98
C GLU A 698 8.18 -3.76 -13.38
N THR A 699 7.49 -4.60 -12.61
CA THR A 699 7.99 -5.86 -12.05
C THR A 699 7.51 -7.10 -12.83
N GLU A 700 6.81 -6.88 -13.95
CA GLU A 700 6.04 -7.91 -14.68
C GLU A 700 4.98 -8.64 -13.83
N GLU A 701 4.60 -8.11 -12.66
CA GLU A 701 3.61 -8.75 -11.79
C GLU A 701 2.18 -8.47 -12.28
N ALA A 702 1.25 -9.37 -11.93
CA ALA A 702 -0.17 -9.21 -12.19
C ALA A 702 -0.88 -9.13 -10.83
N VAL A 703 -1.83 -8.21 -10.69
CA VAL A 703 -2.50 -7.94 -9.40
C VAL A 703 -4.00 -8.07 -9.52
N SER A 704 -4.63 -8.57 -8.44
CA SER A 704 -6.08 -8.73 -8.36
C SER A 704 -6.77 -7.54 -7.69
N ALA A 705 -8.10 -7.47 -7.82
CA ALA A 705 -8.91 -6.49 -7.08
C ALA A 705 -8.70 -6.59 -5.56
N ARG A 706 -8.49 -7.80 -5.03
CA ARG A 706 -8.13 -8.00 -3.62
C ARG A 706 -6.78 -7.38 -3.27
N ASP A 707 -5.77 -7.54 -4.13
CA ASP A 707 -4.42 -7.02 -3.86
C ASP A 707 -4.41 -5.50 -3.86
N ILE A 708 -5.06 -4.87 -4.85
CA ILE A 708 -5.22 -3.42 -4.90
C ILE A 708 -5.95 -2.92 -3.64
N SER A 709 -7.03 -3.57 -3.20
CA SER A 709 -7.73 -3.19 -1.96
C SER A 709 -6.84 -3.33 -0.70
N LEU A 710 -5.96 -4.34 -0.65
CA LEU A 710 -5.02 -4.53 0.46
C LEU A 710 -3.88 -3.52 0.47
N ILE A 711 -3.38 -3.14 -0.70
CA ILE A 711 -2.32 -2.13 -0.89
C ILE A 711 -2.87 -0.75 -0.53
N GLU A 712 -4.04 -0.41 -1.06
CA GLU A 712 -4.66 0.91 -0.96
C GLU A 712 -5.51 1.08 0.31
N ARG A 713 -5.56 0.09 1.23
CA ARG A 713 -6.33 0.14 2.49
C ARG A 713 -6.00 1.32 3.41
N GLY A 714 -4.86 1.97 3.18
CA GLY A 714 -4.36 3.13 3.94
C GLY A 714 -4.26 4.42 3.12
N SER A 715 -4.63 4.41 1.83
CA SER A 715 -4.70 5.63 1.04
C SER A 715 -6.03 6.36 1.24
N GLN A 716 -6.09 7.63 0.84
CA GLN A 716 -7.28 8.48 1.05
C GLN A 716 -8.55 7.93 0.39
N LEU A 717 -8.41 7.20 -0.73
CA LEU A 717 -9.53 6.59 -1.44
C LEU A 717 -10.01 5.28 -0.79
N ALA A 718 -9.10 4.51 -0.18
CA ALA A 718 -9.36 3.22 0.48
C ALA A 718 -10.42 2.35 -0.22
N PRO A 719 -10.26 2.02 -1.52
CA PRO A 719 -11.29 1.37 -2.31
C PRO A 719 -11.58 -0.04 -1.78
N ASN A 720 -12.88 -0.35 -1.66
CA ASN A 720 -13.32 -1.68 -1.31
C ASN A 720 -13.30 -2.62 -2.54
N ILE A 721 -13.41 -3.92 -2.29
CA ILE A 721 -13.29 -4.94 -3.34
C ILE A 721 -14.40 -4.81 -4.40
N ASP A 722 -15.62 -4.45 -4.02
CA ASP A 722 -16.75 -4.36 -4.97
C ASP A 722 -16.59 -3.15 -5.90
N GLU A 723 -16.10 -2.01 -5.40
CA GLU A 723 -15.74 -0.83 -6.22
C GLU A 723 -14.67 -1.16 -7.26
N LEU A 724 -13.65 -1.93 -6.86
CA LEU A 724 -12.58 -2.36 -7.76
C LEU A 724 -13.08 -3.35 -8.80
N LEU A 725 -13.98 -4.28 -8.43
CA LEU A 725 -14.60 -5.21 -9.37
C LEU A 725 -15.47 -4.49 -10.42
N GLU A 726 -16.23 -3.47 -10.03
CA GLU A 726 -16.97 -2.63 -11.00
C GLU A 726 -16.03 -1.83 -11.91
N THR A 727 -14.90 -1.36 -11.37
CA THR A 727 -13.85 -0.66 -12.14
C THR A 727 -13.24 -1.58 -13.20
N PHE A 728 -12.91 -2.84 -12.87
CA PHE A 728 -12.42 -3.82 -13.86
C PHE A 728 -13.48 -4.13 -14.93
N LYS A 729 -14.75 -4.33 -14.54
CA LYS A 729 -15.87 -4.49 -15.50
C LYS A 729 -16.07 -3.26 -16.37
N LEU A 730 -15.71 -2.06 -15.93
CA LEU A 730 -15.79 -0.84 -16.72
C LEU A 730 -14.70 -0.82 -17.80
N PHE A 731 -13.46 -1.22 -17.48
CA PHE A 731 -12.42 -1.38 -18.50
C PHE A 731 -12.81 -2.39 -19.58
N ASP A 732 -13.33 -3.56 -19.21
CA ASP A 732 -13.79 -4.57 -20.17
C ASP A 732 -14.91 -4.07 -21.10
N ARG A 733 -15.78 -3.18 -20.61
CA ARG A 733 -16.88 -2.57 -21.37
C ARG A 733 -16.42 -1.43 -22.29
N LEU A 734 -15.44 -0.63 -21.85
CA LEU A 734 -14.90 0.47 -22.64
C LEU A 734 -13.96 -0.05 -23.73
N GLU A 735 -12.92 -0.77 -23.32
CA GLU A 735 -11.90 -1.32 -24.22
C GLU A 735 -10.98 -2.33 -23.50
N SER A 736 -11.06 -3.60 -23.90
CA SER A 736 -10.30 -4.74 -23.34
C SER A 736 -8.77 -4.68 -23.52
N ASP A 737 -8.26 -3.60 -24.10
CA ASP A 737 -6.84 -3.34 -24.31
C ASP A 737 -6.29 -2.33 -23.27
N ILE A 738 -7.14 -1.70 -22.45
CA ILE A 738 -6.72 -0.83 -21.34
C ILE A 738 -6.08 -1.68 -20.22
N VAL A 739 -6.75 -2.78 -19.86
CA VAL A 739 -6.36 -3.74 -18.83
C VAL A 739 -6.54 -5.14 -19.41
N ARG A 740 -5.57 -6.03 -19.17
CA ARG A 740 -5.59 -7.42 -19.63
C ARG A 740 -5.69 -8.36 -18.45
N SER A 741 -6.70 -9.23 -18.46
CA SER A 741 -6.75 -10.39 -17.56
C SER A 741 -5.62 -11.38 -17.92
N ILE A 742 -4.90 -11.86 -16.90
CA ILE A 742 -3.77 -12.79 -17.04
C ILE A 742 -4.17 -14.20 -16.59
N GLU A 743 -4.88 -14.29 -15.46
CA GLU A 743 -5.41 -15.54 -14.94
C GLU A 743 -6.87 -15.31 -14.51
N ASP A 744 -7.79 -15.92 -15.26
CA ASP A 744 -9.21 -15.91 -14.94
C ASP A 744 -9.51 -17.10 -14.01
N VAL A 745 -9.95 -16.79 -12.79
CA VAL A 745 -10.23 -17.76 -11.73
C VAL A 745 -11.69 -17.64 -11.28
N PRO A 746 -12.33 -18.72 -10.78
CA PRO A 746 -13.77 -18.73 -10.51
C PRO A 746 -14.30 -17.68 -9.53
N ASP A 747 -13.42 -17.04 -8.75
CA ASP A 747 -13.74 -15.93 -7.85
C ASP A 747 -13.03 -14.67 -8.35
N PRO A 748 -13.76 -13.69 -8.94
CA PRO A 748 -13.16 -12.55 -9.63
C PRO A 748 -12.35 -11.64 -8.72
N ARG A 749 -12.48 -11.77 -7.39
CA ARG A 749 -11.66 -11.04 -6.41
C ARG A 749 -10.18 -11.39 -6.51
N TYR A 750 -9.86 -12.57 -7.04
CA TYR A 750 -8.50 -13.09 -7.24
C TYR A 750 -8.11 -13.18 -8.73
N ALA A 751 -8.98 -12.79 -9.67
CA ALA A 751 -8.61 -12.64 -11.07
C ALA A 751 -7.48 -11.61 -11.16
N THR A 752 -6.39 -11.95 -11.85
CA THR A 752 -5.20 -11.10 -11.90
C THR A 752 -5.13 -10.33 -13.21
N TYR A 753 -4.77 -9.06 -13.10
CA TYR A 753 -4.78 -8.11 -14.20
C TYR A 753 -3.41 -7.46 -14.37
N ARG A 754 -3.09 -7.06 -15.60
CA ARG A 754 -1.97 -6.18 -15.95
C ARG A 754 -2.46 -5.01 -16.80
N ILE A 755 -1.72 -3.91 -16.81
CA ILE A 755 -1.96 -2.83 -17.77
C ILE A 755 -1.76 -3.35 -19.21
N GLY A 756 -2.67 -3.00 -20.10
CA GLY A 756 -2.57 -3.28 -21.53
C GLY A 756 -1.90 -2.13 -22.29
N ASP A 757 -2.26 -1.93 -23.56
CA ASP A 757 -1.81 -0.79 -24.35
C ASP A 757 -2.69 0.45 -24.11
N ALA A 758 -2.80 0.85 -22.84
CA ALA A 758 -3.69 1.90 -22.37
C ALA A 758 -3.48 3.26 -23.07
N ARG A 759 -2.25 3.54 -23.56
CA ARG A 759 -1.97 4.77 -24.34
C ARG A 759 -2.60 4.74 -25.73
N SER A 760 -2.61 3.58 -26.39
CA SER A 760 -3.29 3.41 -27.67
C SER A 760 -4.81 3.40 -27.48
N ALA A 761 -5.31 2.77 -26.42
CA ALA A 761 -6.73 2.78 -26.06
C ALA A 761 -7.26 4.21 -25.87
N VAL A 762 -6.59 5.04 -25.06
CA VAL A 762 -6.97 6.46 -24.87
C VAL A 762 -7.00 7.25 -26.19
N LYS A 763 -6.11 6.96 -27.15
CA LYS A 763 -6.16 7.58 -28.49
C LYS A 763 -7.38 7.14 -29.29
N ARG A 764 -7.79 5.87 -29.18
CA ARG A 764 -8.98 5.33 -29.87
C ARG A 764 -10.26 5.91 -29.26
N LEU A 765 -10.35 5.98 -27.93
CA LEU A 765 -11.47 6.63 -27.24
C LEU A 765 -11.60 8.12 -27.61
N ARG A 766 -10.50 8.88 -27.67
CA ARG A 766 -10.52 10.28 -28.14
C ARG A 766 -10.92 10.41 -29.60
N ALA A 767 -10.48 9.50 -30.47
CA ALA A 767 -10.88 9.50 -31.88
C ALA A 767 -12.39 9.18 -32.06
N LEU A 768 -12.95 8.33 -31.19
CA LEU A 768 -14.38 8.03 -31.12
C LEU A 768 -15.18 9.24 -30.61
N ALA A 769 -14.77 9.86 -29.49
CA ALA A 769 -15.39 11.08 -28.96
C ALA A 769 -15.45 12.18 -30.02
N ALA A 770 -14.31 12.51 -30.64
CA ALA A 770 -14.23 13.49 -31.72
C ALA A 770 -15.05 13.10 -32.98
N ALA A 771 -15.38 11.82 -33.18
CA ALA A 771 -16.27 11.39 -34.26
C ALA A 771 -17.76 11.54 -33.89
N ILE A 772 -18.11 11.36 -32.62
CA ILE A 772 -19.45 11.62 -32.09
C ILE A 772 -19.73 13.12 -32.06
N GLU A 773 -18.79 13.93 -31.55
CA GLU A 773 -18.86 15.40 -31.51
C GLU A 773 -19.09 16.02 -32.90
N ARG A 774 -18.47 15.48 -33.96
CA ARG A 774 -18.71 15.91 -35.35
C ARG A 774 -20.05 15.46 -35.94
N GLY A 775 -20.77 14.57 -35.26
CA GLY A 775 -22.07 14.03 -35.69
C GLY A 775 -23.26 14.57 -34.89
N LEU A 776 -23.01 15.33 -33.82
CA LEU A 776 -23.98 16.10 -33.06
C LEU A 776 -24.17 17.51 -33.68
#